data_AF-A0A812Y6X4-F1
#
_entry.id   AF-A0A812Y6X4-F1
#
_cell.length_a   1.000
_cell.length_b   1.000
_cell.length_c   1.000
_cell.angle_alpha   90.00
_cell.angle_beta   90.00
_cell.angle_gamma   90.00
#
_symmetry.space_group_name_H-M   'P 1'
#
loop_
_entity.id
_entity.type
_entity.pdbx_description
1 polymer ?
#
loop_
_entity_poly.entity_id
_entity_poly.type
_entity_poly.pdbx_seq_one_letter_code
_entity_poly.pdbx_strand_id
1 'polypeptide(L)'
;EVGCLGVSLDVGVAEVNRWYRQLRRLQSLCHAIRANKQTPAACAYRLQLWTSILRAPGFYRNFPTWWETRPIQLQGSPGSIFAALPHSPTVELIFLDFRENYRSFEAWSIKPHAIPAAPKPDQVDSLTIRRSYTILAVDSDSQQIHLDAPLDLRGCSTWTIDGVSASICNPDGAVCTVDLPCDLAPESELEQCQVLASCTDVQHEFETLWAARWGKHANPAECDWTRICQFARAFLPRGRLEMAPISYEQWRTALKRYKPRAARGPDGFSRKDLLRMPRERTQELLDFLNSIERGHSGWPEQLLTGLVLAHEKLMAFSHTGPSACSVSYIGRGPAYALDRVAELWMLLEASIELSCQGGSTRSGFSMDIVKCFNNLPRAPVGLASNASWVCRKLCCGLGSPFCLAFGDAVIRSSVGRPLLSTSGYPEGCPLSTVAMVVTGCMFHQYMEQFTPSVQSLSYVDNFVGHAVQAGQAVAGLNAAICFCDAMGLEIDPAKTYVWSNNAPDRRALTALQFPVLDAVRELGGYFSFGRSARNQALQQRCRDLEPLFAALKRSSSPLALKLLSLPTKLWPRALHGVAGCPVSLQLLAALRSDAVKALRVQVGGASALLRLSINERMDCDPGFYQAWHVLGTTRRVCLKQPEMLTMWRLYCQRYDGSRLHGPFTKFFEVIGVLGWTLEAPPMFTDHENLRHDLLRIPVPLLRRLVEAAWLQHVALAHRHRQTMRDLMCIDQDLLRQGRANLCPLDLARQVALQSGSFVFGHAQSKFDPQQDGLCVQCGVADNARHRLCVCPQYAHERRPFQWVCDRWDELPDCLTHHLLVPANPHGPELRRQLQVCQDQCFQYYSYGCAPDTQHLFTDGSCLHSRVPGLALAGWGLVHSSTGLVLACGPVCGLLQSAPRAELCAMLSAVRWVAVVQRNAVIWSDALHVVDTMQQLLRGDVLTGSLENSDLWERIAEEVARLDSTCLRVLHTPSHLDPVLCDSPMEEWLAKWNDHADTVAVSANTNRPQAFVELHARAMEYHEDMARVQQALRGLYCALAARTASEDRRARAVHEEECQDMMERDELPVDELPAGMSLIEALPI
;
A
#
# COMPACT_ATOMS: atom_id res chain seq x y z
N GLU A 1 0.79 -5.98 6.29
CA GLU A 1 0.87 -5.01 5.15
C GLU A 1 1.43 -3.59 5.46
N VAL A 2 2.14 -3.33 6.56
CA VAL A 2 2.83 -2.04 6.78
C VAL A 2 4.33 -2.20 6.57
N GLY A 3 4.76 -2.27 5.31
CA GLY A 3 6.18 -2.42 4.95
C GLY A 3 6.62 -1.61 3.72
N CYS A 4 5.69 -1.09 2.91
CA CYS A 4 6.01 -0.32 1.70
C CYS A 4 5.84 1.20 1.85
N LEU A 5 5.71 1.72 3.08
CA LEU A 5 5.49 3.16 3.35
C LEU A 5 6.78 3.95 3.62
N GLY A 6 7.95 3.39 3.34
CA GLY A 6 9.24 4.05 3.62
C GLY A 6 9.70 5.10 2.61
N VAL A 7 9.14 5.17 1.40
CA VAL A 7 9.76 5.95 0.29
C VAL A 7 8.82 7.01 -0.33
N SER A 8 7.57 7.11 0.13
CA SER A 8 6.51 7.76 -0.68
C SER A 8 6.13 9.20 -0.29
N LEU A 9 6.98 9.92 0.46
CA LEU A 9 6.88 11.38 0.63
C LEU A 9 7.78 12.15 -0.35
N ASP A 10 8.60 11.45 -1.14
CA ASP A 10 9.81 12.03 -1.72
C ASP A 10 9.63 12.93 -2.95
N VAL A 11 8.51 12.98 -3.66
CA VAL A 11 8.46 13.86 -4.86
C VAL A 11 8.29 15.33 -4.47
N GLY A 12 7.38 15.64 -3.53
CA GLY A 12 7.27 16.99 -2.96
C GLY A 12 8.46 17.32 -2.04
N VAL A 13 8.96 16.32 -1.31
CA VAL A 13 10.12 16.48 -0.42
C VAL A 13 11.43 16.63 -1.19
N ALA A 14 11.60 16.01 -2.38
CA ALA A 14 12.83 16.12 -3.17
C ALA A 14 13.00 17.50 -3.82
N GLU A 15 11.93 18.12 -4.35
CA GLU A 15 12.00 19.48 -4.87
C GLU A 15 12.22 20.50 -3.75
N VAL A 16 11.50 20.37 -2.63
CA VAL A 16 11.74 21.18 -1.42
C VAL A 16 13.16 20.98 -0.89
N ASN A 17 13.68 19.76 -0.89
CA ASN A 17 15.07 19.45 -0.49
C ASN A 17 16.10 20.04 -1.47
N ARG A 18 15.81 20.08 -2.77
CA ARG A 18 16.68 20.72 -3.78
C ARG A 18 16.74 22.24 -3.56
N TRP A 19 15.60 22.88 -3.35
CA TRP A 19 15.54 24.31 -3.05
C TRP A 19 16.17 24.63 -1.69
N TYR A 20 15.95 23.79 -0.68
CA TYR A 20 16.60 23.92 0.63
C TYR A 20 18.12 23.76 0.53
N ARG A 21 18.61 22.80 -0.27
CA ARG A 21 20.05 22.63 -0.54
C ARG A 21 20.65 23.87 -1.19
N GLN A 22 19.93 24.49 -2.13
CA GLN A 22 20.36 25.75 -2.74
C GLN A 22 20.38 26.92 -1.74
N LEU A 23 19.36 27.01 -0.88
CA LEU A 23 19.32 27.99 0.21
C LEU A 23 20.52 27.84 1.15
N ARG A 24 20.87 26.60 1.52
CA ARG A 24 22.04 26.31 2.37
C ARG A 24 23.35 26.66 1.68
N ARG A 25 23.50 26.44 0.38
CA ARG A 25 24.69 26.86 -0.39
C ARG A 25 24.86 28.38 -0.38
N LEU A 26 23.78 29.14 -0.62
CA LEU A 26 23.79 30.60 -0.55
C LEU A 26 24.11 31.11 0.87
N GLN A 27 23.54 30.46 1.88
CA GLN A 27 23.83 30.75 3.30
C GLN A 27 25.31 30.49 3.64
N SER A 28 25.85 29.34 3.25
CA SER A 28 27.27 29.00 3.42
C SER A 28 28.19 29.99 2.70
N LEU A 29 27.81 30.46 1.52
CA LEU A 29 28.58 31.47 0.79
C LEU A 29 28.58 32.82 1.52
N CYS A 30 27.43 33.26 2.05
CA CYS A 30 27.36 34.47 2.88
C CYS A 30 28.30 34.37 4.08
N HIS A 31 28.30 33.23 4.79
CA HIS A 31 29.20 33.02 5.93
C HIS A 31 30.67 32.98 5.52
N ALA A 32 31.01 32.33 4.42
CA ALA A 32 32.39 32.22 3.94
C ALA A 32 32.96 33.56 3.44
N ILE A 33 32.13 34.43 2.86
CA ILE A 33 32.52 35.79 2.47
C ILE A 33 32.66 36.68 3.71
N ARG A 34 31.73 36.62 4.67
CA ARG A 34 31.81 37.38 5.93
C ARG A 34 33.03 37.00 6.78
N ALA A 35 33.39 35.72 6.80
CA ALA A 35 34.59 35.25 7.50
C ALA A 35 35.89 35.80 6.89
N ASN A 36 35.84 36.27 5.63
CA ASN A 36 36.91 36.98 4.90
C ASN A 36 38.31 36.34 4.97
N LYS A 37 38.39 35.01 5.13
CA LYS A 37 39.67 34.28 5.16
C LYS A 37 40.32 34.34 3.78
N GLN A 38 41.60 34.76 3.74
CA GLN A 38 42.38 34.95 2.51
C GLN A 38 43.28 33.76 2.15
N THR A 39 43.12 32.62 2.84
CA THR A 39 43.90 31.43 2.50
C THR A 39 43.52 30.90 1.11
N PRO A 40 44.46 30.31 0.34
CA PRO A 40 44.17 29.76 -0.98
C PRO A 40 43.00 28.76 -0.99
N ALA A 41 42.91 27.91 0.04
CA ALA A 41 41.80 26.96 0.22
C ALA A 41 40.44 27.66 0.43
N ALA A 42 40.40 28.77 1.17
CA ALA A 42 39.16 29.53 1.38
C ALA A 42 38.71 30.27 0.11
N CYS A 43 39.65 30.77 -0.69
CA CYS A 43 39.37 31.36 -2.00
C CYS A 43 38.83 30.31 -2.98
N ALA A 44 39.47 29.15 -3.07
CA ALA A 44 39.02 28.03 -3.90
C ALA A 44 37.63 27.54 -3.50
N TYR A 45 37.37 27.39 -2.19
CA TYR A 45 36.06 26.99 -1.66
C TYR A 45 34.94 27.95 -2.07
N ARG A 46 35.14 29.28 -1.97
CA ARG A 46 34.13 30.27 -2.40
C ARG A 46 33.81 30.18 -3.90
N LEU A 47 34.83 30.00 -4.74
CA LEU A 47 34.66 29.85 -6.20
C LEU A 47 33.94 28.55 -6.57
N GLN A 48 34.28 27.43 -5.93
CA GLN A 48 33.61 26.15 -6.12
C GLN A 48 32.14 26.20 -5.66
N LEU A 49 31.88 26.86 -4.53
CA LEU A 49 30.52 27.03 -4.00
C LEU A 49 29.67 27.89 -4.93
N TRP A 50 30.21 28.98 -5.48
CA TRP A 50 29.53 29.81 -6.48
C TRP A 50 29.22 29.03 -7.76
N THR A 51 30.18 28.27 -8.27
CA THR A 51 29.98 27.40 -9.43
C THR A 51 28.86 26.38 -9.18
N SER A 52 28.78 25.83 -7.96
CA SER A 52 27.73 24.89 -7.55
C SER A 52 26.35 25.54 -7.43
N ILE A 53 26.30 26.83 -7.07
CA ILE A 53 25.07 27.63 -7.02
C ILE A 53 24.55 27.88 -8.44
N LEU A 54 25.41 28.28 -9.38
CA LEU A 54 25.04 28.52 -10.77
C LEU A 54 24.52 27.26 -11.49
N ARG A 55 25.09 26.09 -11.16
CA ARG A 55 24.75 24.79 -11.78
C ARG A 55 23.66 24.03 -11.02
N ALA A 56 22.93 24.68 -10.11
CA ALA A 56 21.97 23.99 -9.27
C ALA A 56 20.80 23.42 -10.09
N PRO A 57 20.44 22.13 -9.91
CA PRO A 57 19.29 21.52 -10.56
C PRO A 57 17.98 21.91 -9.86
N GLY A 58 16.85 21.77 -10.57
CA GLY A 58 15.51 22.02 -10.01
C GLY A 58 14.94 23.43 -10.26
N PHE A 59 15.53 24.17 -11.19
CA PHE A 59 15.08 25.49 -11.64
C PHE A 59 14.81 25.46 -13.15
N TYR A 60 13.78 26.19 -13.62
CA TYR A 60 13.41 26.23 -15.04
C TYR A 60 14.61 26.65 -15.90
N ARG A 61 15.01 25.79 -16.86
CA ARG A 61 16.27 25.83 -17.62
C ARG A 61 17.54 25.70 -16.77
N ASN A 62 17.82 26.68 -15.90
CA ASN A 62 18.91 26.68 -14.93
C ASN A 62 18.69 27.77 -13.86
N PHE A 63 19.47 27.76 -12.78
CA PHE A 63 19.32 28.72 -11.69
C PHE A 63 19.44 30.20 -12.14
N PRO A 64 20.43 30.60 -12.97
CA PRO A 64 20.50 31.97 -13.51
C PRO A 64 19.27 32.40 -14.32
N THR A 65 18.77 31.53 -15.21
CA THR A 65 17.62 31.86 -16.06
C THR A 65 16.34 31.95 -15.23
N TRP A 66 16.17 31.05 -14.26
CA TRP A 66 15.05 31.11 -13.34
C TRP A 66 15.08 32.39 -12.49
N TRP A 67 16.26 32.83 -12.05
CA TRP A 67 16.42 34.03 -11.24
C TRP A 67 15.82 35.28 -11.89
N GLU A 68 16.01 35.46 -13.20
CA GLU A 68 15.46 36.60 -13.95
C GLU A 68 13.92 36.62 -13.95
N THR A 69 13.32 35.43 -13.92
CA THR A 69 11.86 35.22 -13.99
C THR A 69 11.23 34.87 -12.64
N ARG A 70 11.97 35.02 -11.54
CA ARG A 70 11.54 34.55 -10.22
C ARG A 70 10.27 35.29 -9.74
N PRO A 71 9.34 34.61 -9.03
CA PRO A 71 8.06 35.19 -8.64
C PRO A 71 8.16 36.35 -7.64
N ILE A 72 9.08 36.26 -6.67
CA ILE A 72 9.31 37.31 -5.67
C ILE A 72 10.65 37.97 -6.01
N GLN A 73 10.65 39.29 -6.24
CA GLN A 73 11.86 40.06 -6.51
C GLN A 73 12.00 41.13 -5.42
N LEU A 74 12.98 40.96 -4.53
CA LEU A 74 13.20 41.95 -3.46
C LEU A 74 13.90 43.20 -4.00
N GLN A 75 13.48 44.36 -3.51
CA GLN A 75 14.09 45.64 -3.87
C GLN A 75 15.59 45.65 -3.52
N GLY A 76 16.43 46.03 -4.48
CA GLY A 76 17.90 46.05 -4.36
C GLY A 76 18.60 44.73 -4.73
N SER A 77 17.85 43.64 -4.91
CA SER A 77 18.38 42.37 -5.42
C SER A 77 18.71 42.48 -6.92
N PRO A 78 19.83 41.89 -7.41
CA PRO A 78 20.20 41.99 -8.82
C PRO A 78 19.15 41.32 -9.73
N GLY A 79 18.85 41.93 -10.87
CA GLY A 79 17.90 41.40 -11.86
C GLY A 79 18.38 40.11 -12.53
N SER A 80 19.69 39.96 -12.72
CA SER A 80 20.35 38.80 -13.32
C SER A 80 21.47 38.27 -12.42
N ILE A 81 21.77 36.97 -12.50
CA ILE A 81 22.88 36.36 -11.75
C ILE A 81 24.19 36.50 -12.52
N PHE A 82 25.25 36.89 -11.82
CA PHE A 82 26.59 37.09 -12.39
C PHE A 82 27.34 35.77 -12.60
N ALA A 83 28.15 35.69 -13.67
CA ALA A 83 29.04 34.54 -13.89
C ALA A 83 30.21 34.49 -12.89
N ALA A 84 30.75 35.66 -12.52
CA ALA A 84 31.78 35.80 -11.50
C ALA A 84 31.17 35.90 -10.10
N LEU A 85 31.97 35.56 -9.07
CA LEU A 85 31.55 35.66 -7.67
C LEU A 85 31.26 37.13 -7.31
N PRO A 86 30.05 37.50 -6.86
CA PRO A 86 29.71 38.88 -6.52
C PRO A 86 30.35 39.32 -5.18
N HIS A 87 30.41 40.63 -4.95
CA HIS A 87 30.87 41.20 -3.68
C HIS A 87 29.87 40.94 -2.53
N SER A 88 30.35 41.02 -1.28
CA SER A 88 29.61 40.61 -0.07
C SER A 88 28.17 41.14 0.03
N PRO A 89 27.89 42.44 -0.19
CA PRO A 89 26.53 42.97 -0.04
C PRO A 89 25.55 42.36 -1.05
N THR A 90 26.03 42.09 -2.26
CA THR A 90 25.21 41.54 -3.35
C THR A 90 24.86 40.06 -3.09
N VAL A 91 25.79 39.28 -2.54
CA VAL A 91 25.53 37.86 -2.18
C VAL A 91 24.49 37.75 -1.07
N GLU A 92 24.52 38.67 -0.11
CA GLU A 92 23.52 38.73 0.96
C GLU A 92 22.12 39.06 0.44
N LEU A 93 22.00 40.00 -0.50
CA LEU A 93 20.73 40.32 -1.16
C LEU A 93 20.19 39.14 -1.97
N ILE A 94 21.06 38.42 -2.70
CA ILE A 94 20.68 37.19 -3.42
C ILE A 94 20.18 36.12 -2.43
N PHE A 95 20.85 35.94 -1.28
CA PHE A 95 20.40 34.98 -0.27
C PHE A 95 19.03 35.34 0.31
N LEU A 96 18.81 36.61 0.68
CA LEU A 96 17.55 37.07 1.26
C LEU A 96 16.38 36.91 0.27
N ASP A 97 16.58 37.29 -0.99
CA ASP A 97 15.57 37.16 -2.04
C ASP A 97 15.24 35.69 -2.33
N PHE A 98 16.26 34.85 -2.46
CA PHE A 98 16.06 33.41 -2.61
C PHE A 98 15.32 32.79 -1.41
N ARG A 99 15.60 33.25 -0.19
CA ARG A 99 14.95 32.77 1.03
C ARG A 99 13.45 33.04 1.02
N GLU A 100 13.00 34.20 0.54
CA GLU A 100 11.57 34.49 0.45
C GLU A 100 10.88 33.69 -0.66
N ASN A 101 11.55 33.49 -1.81
CA ASN A 101 11.07 32.57 -2.84
C ASN A 101 10.97 31.12 -2.31
N TYR A 102 11.94 30.66 -1.53
CA TYR A 102 11.92 29.36 -0.87
C TYR A 102 10.77 29.24 0.13
N ARG A 103 10.57 30.24 1.01
CA ARG A 103 9.46 30.24 1.98
C ARG A 103 8.09 30.21 1.29
N SER A 104 7.93 30.95 0.20
CA SER A 104 6.70 30.92 -0.60
C SER A 104 6.48 29.54 -1.23
N PHE A 105 7.54 28.93 -1.77
CA PHE A 105 7.49 27.58 -2.34
C PHE A 105 7.19 26.49 -1.30
N GLU A 106 7.82 26.58 -0.12
CA GLU A 106 7.62 25.71 1.03
C GLU A 106 6.18 25.84 1.57
N ALA A 107 5.67 27.08 1.75
CA ALA A 107 4.30 27.33 2.17
C ALA A 107 3.26 26.80 1.17
N TRP A 108 3.54 26.88 -0.13
CA TRP A 108 2.71 26.27 -1.18
C TRP A 108 2.72 24.73 -1.10
N SER A 109 3.89 24.13 -0.85
CA SER A 109 4.06 22.68 -0.73
C SER A 109 3.50 22.08 0.57
N ILE A 110 3.37 22.89 1.63
CA ILE A 110 2.82 22.48 2.95
C ILE A 110 1.29 22.51 2.99
N LYS A 111 0.61 23.21 2.06
CA LYS A 111 -0.86 23.18 1.99
C LYS A 111 -1.32 21.75 1.66
N PRO A 112 -2.13 21.09 2.50
CA PRO A 112 -2.63 19.76 2.19
C PRO A 112 -3.63 19.87 1.03
N HIS A 113 -3.16 19.71 -0.21
CA HIS A 113 -4.00 19.48 -1.39
C HIS A 113 -4.52 18.03 -1.40
N ALA A 114 -5.05 17.61 -0.25
CA ALA A 114 -5.66 16.30 -0.07
C ALA A 114 -6.87 16.22 -1.01
N ILE A 115 -6.90 15.17 -1.81
CA ILE A 115 -8.16 14.65 -2.36
C ILE A 115 -9.09 14.48 -1.14
N PRO A 116 -10.32 15.03 -1.16
CA PRO A 116 -11.20 14.98 0.00
C PRO A 116 -11.23 13.56 0.55
N ALA A 117 -10.91 13.41 1.84
CA ALA A 117 -11.22 12.19 2.54
C ALA A 117 -12.73 11.94 2.39
N ALA A 118 -13.15 10.68 2.39
CA ALA A 118 -14.57 10.41 2.60
C ALA A 118 -15.01 11.18 3.87
N PRO A 119 -16.23 11.75 3.90
CA PRO A 119 -16.73 12.40 5.10
C PRO A 119 -16.51 11.47 6.29
N LYS A 120 -15.92 12.00 7.36
CA LYS A 120 -15.82 11.23 8.59
C LYS A 120 -17.25 10.97 9.06
N PRO A 121 -17.55 9.82 9.66
CA PRO A 121 -18.82 9.64 10.33
C PRO A 121 -18.97 10.76 11.37
N ASP A 122 -20.12 11.42 11.35
CA ASP A 122 -20.41 12.53 12.23
C ASP A 122 -20.53 12.04 13.69
N GLN A 123 -20.31 12.95 14.64
CA GLN A 123 -20.52 12.65 16.05
C GLN A 123 -22.02 12.56 16.33
N VAL A 124 -22.41 11.70 17.28
CA VAL A 124 -23.84 11.52 17.64
C VAL A 124 -24.30 12.72 18.47
N ASP A 125 -24.89 13.72 17.82
CA ASP A 125 -25.41 14.93 18.50
C ASP A 125 -26.85 14.76 19.02
N SER A 126 -27.61 13.82 18.44
CA SER A 126 -28.96 13.47 18.84
C SER A 126 -29.23 11.98 18.61
N LEU A 127 -30.07 11.38 19.44
CA LEU A 127 -30.48 9.98 19.33
C LEU A 127 -31.97 9.91 18.99
N THR A 128 -32.31 9.22 17.91
CA THR A 128 -33.71 8.91 17.56
C THR A 128 -34.03 7.50 18.01
N ILE A 129 -35.06 7.34 18.83
CA ILE A 129 -35.52 6.08 19.41
C ILE A 129 -36.95 5.84 18.98
N ARG A 130 -37.27 4.59 18.67
CA ARG A 130 -38.66 4.15 18.48
C ARG A 130 -39.08 3.31 19.67
N ARG A 131 -40.26 3.59 20.21
CA ARG A 131 -40.90 2.83 21.28
C ARG A 131 -42.31 2.49 20.86
N SER A 132 -42.81 1.38 21.35
CA SER A 132 -44.17 0.94 21.10
C SER A 132 -44.85 0.69 22.43
N TYR A 133 -46.11 1.09 22.50
CA TYR A 133 -46.98 0.91 23.67
C TYR A 133 -48.24 0.19 23.22
N THR A 134 -48.60 -0.89 23.91
CA THR A 134 -49.83 -1.63 23.62
C THR A 134 -51.00 -0.93 24.28
N ILE A 135 -52.07 -0.63 23.53
CA ILE A 135 -53.29 -0.04 24.08
C ILE A 135 -54.11 -1.13 24.77
N LEU A 136 -54.20 -1.11 26.09
CA LEU A 136 -54.93 -2.08 26.90
C LEU A 136 -56.42 -1.79 26.99
N ALA A 137 -56.80 -0.51 27.03
CA ALA A 137 -58.19 -0.06 27.11
C ALA A 137 -58.36 1.33 26.49
N VAL A 138 -59.56 1.58 25.95
CA VAL A 138 -59.95 2.84 25.32
C VAL A 138 -61.28 3.29 25.92
N ASP A 139 -61.35 4.54 26.39
CA ASP A 139 -62.59 5.23 26.69
C ASP A 139 -63.02 6.02 25.45
N SER A 140 -64.09 5.56 24.79
CA SER A 140 -64.60 6.14 23.56
C SER A 140 -65.19 7.55 23.72
N ASP A 141 -65.66 7.91 24.93
CA ASP A 141 -66.31 9.21 25.17
C ASP A 141 -65.27 10.32 25.38
N SER A 142 -64.13 10.00 26.00
CA SER A 142 -63.05 10.95 26.31
C SER A 142 -61.80 10.79 25.45
N GLN A 143 -61.76 9.79 24.56
CA GLN A 143 -60.60 9.39 23.76
C GLN A 143 -59.35 9.14 24.62
N GLN A 144 -59.58 8.69 25.86
CA GLN A 144 -58.51 8.34 26.80
C GLN A 144 -58.11 6.88 26.60
N ILE A 145 -56.80 6.63 26.51
CA ILE A 145 -56.24 5.30 26.36
C ILE A 145 -55.39 4.93 27.57
N HIS A 146 -55.41 3.65 27.92
CA HIS A 146 -54.53 3.06 28.92
C HIS A 146 -53.52 2.13 28.23
N LEU A 147 -52.24 2.35 28.51
CA LEU A 147 -51.11 1.67 27.89
C LEU A 147 -50.53 0.59 28.83
N ASP A 148 -49.77 -0.33 28.25
CA ASP A 148 -49.01 -1.36 28.97
C ASP A 148 -47.82 -0.82 29.79
N ALA A 149 -47.37 0.39 29.48
CA ALA A 149 -46.28 1.07 30.18
C ALA A 149 -46.48 2.59 30.21
N PRO A 150 -45.90 3.29 31.20
CA PRO A 150 -45.94 4.76 31.25
C PRO A 150 -45.21 5.40 30.07
N LEU A 151 -45.75 6.51 29.58
CA LEU A 151 -45.16 7.28 28.49
C LEU A 151 -43.85 7.93 28.91
N ASP A 152 -42.84 7.87 28.04
CA ASP A 152 -41.62 8.64 28.22
C ASP A 152 -41.74 9.98 27.50
N LEU A 153 -41.73 11.06 28.27
CA LEU A 153 -41.96 12.42 27.78
C LEU A 153 -40.66 13.21 27.57
N ARG A 154 -39.48 12.58 27.65
CA ARG A 154 -38.19 13.25 27.43
C ARG A 154 -38.00 13.63 25.96
N GLY A 155 -37.23 14.69 25.69
CA GLY A 155 -36.94 15.15 24.34
C GLY A 155 -38.18 15.54 23.51
N CYS A 156 -38.16 15.24 22.21
CA CYS A 156 -39.26 15.56 21.28
C CYS A 156 -39.81 14.29 20.66
N SER A 157 -41.11 14.02 20.82
CA SER A 157 -41.74 12.80 20.30
C SER A 157 -42.76 13.10 19.21
N THR A 158 -42.76 12.23 18.20
CA THR A 158 -43.81 12.12 17.20
C THR A 158 -44.52 10.79 17.42
N TRP A 159 -45.85 10.78 17.32
CA TRP A 159 -46.65 9.63 17.70
C TRP A 159 -47.45 9.14 16.50
N THR A 160 -47.54 7.83 16.35
CA THR A 160 -48.34 7.18 15.31
C THR A 160 -49.09 5.99 15.87
N ILE A 161 -50.32 5.78 15.44
CA ILE A 161 -51.10 4.58 15.73
C ILE A 161 -51.46 3.94 14.40
N ASP A 162 -51.05 2.68 14.19
CA ASP A 162 -51.27 1.95 12.93
C ASP A 162 -50.83 2.73 11.67
N GLY A 163 -49.76 3.52 11.79
CA GLY A 163 -49.20 4.35 10.71
C GLY A 163 -49.86 5.71 10.50
N VAL A 164 -50.89 6.08 11.28
CA VAL A 164 -51.55 7.39 11.25
C VAL A 164 -50.96 8.29 12.32
N SER A 165 -50.65 9.54 11.99
CA SER A 165 -50.12 10.51 12.95
C SER A 165 -51.14 10.80 14.06
N ALA A 166 -50.70 10.64 15.30
CA ALA A 166 -51.49 10.87 16.51
C ALA A 166 -50.91 12.05 17.29
N SER A 167 -51.74 12.74 18.08
CA SER A 167 -51.24 13.70 19.08
C SER A 167 -51.70 13.30 20.48
N ILE A 168 -50.77 13.35 21.42
CA ILE A 168 -50.97 12.94 22.81
C ILE A 168 -51.23 14.20 23.66
N CYS A 169 -52.33 14.21 24.40
CA CYS A 169 -52.71 15.23 25.36
C CYS A 169 -52.84 14.63 26.76
N ASN A 170 -52.62 15.44 27.80
CA ASN A 170 -52.78 15.07 29.21
C ASN A 170 -52.13 13.72 29.61
N PRO A 171 -50.84 13.49 29.32
CA PRO A 171 -50.19 12.25 29.73
C PRO A 171 -50.04 12.20 31.27
N ASP A 172 -50.58 11.14 31.88
CA ASP A 172 -50.41 10.80 33.30
C ASP A 172 -50.03 9.32 33.43
N GLY A 173 -48.73 9.07 33.58
CA GLY A 173 -48.19 7.72 33.62
C GLY A 173 -48.51 6.93 32.35
N ALA A 174 -49.25 5.84 32.49
CA ALA A 174 -49.68 4.96 31.40
C ALA A 174 -51.02 5.37 30.76
N VAL A 175 -51.61 6.48 31.20
CA VAL A 175 -52.89 6.97 30.69
C VAL A 175 -52.67 8.28 29.93
N CYS A 176 -53.27 8.42 28.76
CA CYS A 176 -53.21 9.67 28.01
C CYS A 176 -54.45 9.83 27.12
N THR A 177 -54.73 11.06 26.68
CA THR A 177 -55.78 11.34 25.71
C THR A 177 -55.16 11.44 24.31
N VAL A 178 -55.76 10.77 23.32
CA VAL A 178 -55.30 10.86 21.93
C VAL A 178 -56.28 11.69 21.12
N ASP A 179 -55.74 12.65 20.37
CA ASP A 179 -56.51 13.33 19.33
C ASP A 179 -56.25 12.62 18.00
N LEU A 180 -57.19 11.76 17.61
CA LEU A 180 -57.13 10.94 16.40
C LEU A 180 -58.51 10.95 15.70
N PRO A 181 -58.55 11.05 14.36
CA PRO A 181 -59.82 11.09 13.62
C PRO A 181 -60.55 9.74 13.46
N CYS A 182 -60.13 8.67 14.13
CA CYS A 182 -60.71 7.33 13.99
C CYS A 182 -60.92 6.60 15.33
N ASP A 183 -61.84 5.64 15.35
CA ASP A 183 -62.12 4.80 16.53
C ASP A 183 -60.92 3.91 16.87
N LEU A 184 -60.44 4.01 18.10
CA LEU A 184 -59.32 3.24 18.63
C LEU A 184 -59.81 1.89 19.17
N ALA A 185 -59.16 0.80 18.76
CA ALA A 185 -59.41 -0.52 19.29
C ALA A 185 -58.42 -0.87 20.42
N PRO A 186 -58.85 -1.61 21.45
CA PRO A 186 -57.91 -2.32 22.33
C PRO A 186 -57.00 -3.24 21.50
N GLU A 187 -55.75 -3.37 21.92
CA GLU A 187 -54.63 -4.07 21.25
C GLU A 187 -53.98 -3.36 20.04
N SER A 188 -54.45 -2.17 19.65
CA SER A 188 -53.68 -1.31 18.72
C SER A 188 -52.35 -0.86 19.34
N GLU A 189 -51.36 -0.58 18.49
CA GLU A 189 -50.00 -0.21 18.90
C GLU A 189 -49.79 1.30 18.74
N LEU A 190 -49.47 1.99 19.85
CA LEU A 190 -49.03 3.38 19.84
C LEU A 190 -47.51 3.41 19.68
N GLU A 191 -47.06 3.80 18.49
CA GLU A 191 -45.65 4.02 18.19
C GLU A 191 -45.23 5.45 18.54
N GLN A 192 -44.13 5.57 19.27
CA GLN A 192 -43.44 6.80 19.59
C GLN A 192 -42.10 6.86 18.86
N CYS A 193 -41.90 7.87 18.02
CA CYS A 193 -40.59 8.21 17.47
C CYS A 193 -40.05 9.45 18.23
N GLN A 194 -39.14 9.20 19.17
CA GLN A 194 -38.59 10.14 20.13
C GLN A 194 -37.18 10.59 19.71
N VAL A 195 -36.92 11.89 19.74
CA VAL A 195 -35.62 12.50 19.47
C VAL A 195 -35.07 13.10 20.77
N LEU A 196 -33.94 12.57 21.22
CA LEU A 196 -33.23 13.02 22.42
C LEU A 196 -31.96 13.79 22.01
N ALA A 197 -31.82 15.03 22.48
CA ALA A 197 -30.65 15.87 22.20
C ALA A 197 -29.92 16.35 23.48
N SER A 198 -30.48 16.07 24.66
CA SER A 198 -29.86 16.34 25.96
C SER A 198 -28.75 15.33 26.24
N CYS A 199 -27.62 15.79 26.77
CA CYS A 199 -26.51 14.92 27.09
C CYS A 199 -26.89 13.82 28.11
N THR A 200 -27.67 14.19 29.12
CA THR A 200 -28.11 13.28 30.18
C THR A 200 -29.04 12.20 29.63
N ASP A 201 -29.97 12.57 28.75
CA ASP A 201 -30.92 11.62 28.19
C ASP A 201 -30.23 10.64 27.23
N VAL A 202 -29.34 11.15 26.37
CA VAL A 202 -28.55 10.30 25.46
C VAL A 202 -27.63 9.37 26.26
N GLN A 203 -26.99 9.86 27.32
CA GLN A 203 -26.18 9.01 28.22
C GLN A 203 -27.02 7.92 28.90
N HIS A 204 -28.20 8.25 29.40
CA HIS A 204 -29.09 7.30 30.07
C HIS A 204 -29.52 6.16 29.14
N GLU A 205 -29.84 6.46 27.88
CA GLU A 205 -30.23 5.44 26.90
C GLU A 205 -29.05 4.54 26.52
N PHE A 206 -27.84 5.10 26.40
CA PHE A 206 -26.63 4.30 26.22
C PHE A 206 -26.35 3.42 27.46
N GLU A 207 -26.44 3.97 28.67
CA GLU A 207 -26.25 3.21 29.91
C GLU A 207 -27.24 2.04 29.97
N THR A 208 -28.53 2.28 29.71
CA THR A 208 -29.57 1.25 29.70
C THR A 208 -29.31 0.17 28.66
N LEU A 209 -28.97 0.56 27.42
CA LEU A 209 -28.67 -0.36 26.32
C LEU A 209 -27.47 -1.27 26.63
N TRP A 210 -26.41 -0.70 27.21
CA TRP A 210 -25.14 -1.41 27.43
C TRP A 210 -25.11 -2.17 28.76
N ALA A 211 -25.80 -1.70 29.80
CA ALA A 211 -25.91 -2.39 31.08
C ALA A 211 -26.51 -3.79 30.90
N ALA A 212 -27.56 -3.93 30.07
CA ALA A 212 -28.15 -5.22 29.75
C ALA A 212 -27.16 -6.18 29.07
N ARG A 213 -26.31 -5.68 28.15
CA ARG A 213 -25.33 -6.50 27.42
C ARG A 213 -24.14 -6.89 28.28
N TRP A 214 -23.51 -5.93 28.95
CA TRP A 214 -22.31 -6.16 29.76
C TRP A 214 -22.61 -6.80 31.12
N GLY A 215 -23.84 -6.69 31.59
CA GLY A 215 -24.38 -7.38 32.76
C GLY A 215 -24.99 -8.75 32.47
N LYS A 216 -24.98 -9.25 31.22
CA LYS A 216 -25.63 -10.51 30.80
C LYS A 216 -25.29 -11.71 31.70
N HIS A 217 -24.09 -11.73 32.27
CA HIS A 217 -23.59 -12.81 33.13
C HIS A 217 -23.22 -12.31 34.53
N ALA A 218 -23.92 -11.32 35.06
CA ALA A 218 -23.65 -10.76 36.39
C ALA A 218 -23.95 -11.76 37.53
N ASN A 219 -24.96 -12.63 37.34
CA ASN A 219 -25.35 -13.68 38.29
C ASN A 219 -25.44 -15.04 37.57
N PRO A 220 -24.33 -15.64 37.12
CA PRO A 220 -24.37 -16.95 36.47
C PRO A 220 -24.66 -18.02 37.52
N ALA A 221 -25.55 -18.97 37.20
CA ALA A 221 -25.68 -20.19 38.00
C ALA A 221 -24.38 -21.02 37.87
N GLU A 222 -23.95 -21.73 38.92
CA GLU A 222 -22.73 -22.56 38.87
C GLU A 222 -22.74 -23.59 37.73
N CYS A 223 -23.93 -24.02 37.28
CA CYS A 223 -24.11 -24.95 36.17
C CYS A 223 -23.85 -24.32 34.78
N ASP A 224 -23.96 -23.00 34.61
CA ASP A 224 -23.97 -22.34 33.30
C ASP A 224 -22.67 -22.55 32.51
N TRP A 225 -21.53 -22.50 33.20
CA TRP A 225 -20.21 -22.64 32.56
C TRP A 225 -19.57 -24.02 32.73
N THR A 226 -20.20 -24.91 33.50
CA THR A 226 -19.59 -26.19 33.90
C THR A 226 -19.17 -27.01 32.69
N ARG A 227 -20.04 -27.15 31.68
CA ARG A 227 -19.77 -27.93 30.46
C ARG A 227 -18.55 -27.42 29.71
N ILE A 228 -18.49 -26.13 29.42
CA ILE A 228 -17.40 -25.55 28.61
C ILE A 228 -16.08 -25.47 29.39
N CYS A 229 -16.15 -25.24 30.71
CA CYS A 229 -14.96 -25.21 31.55
C CYS A 229 -14.36 -26.61 31.75
N GLN A 230 -15.19 -27.65 31.91
CA GLN A 230 -14.72 -29.04 31.96
C GLN A 230 -14.09 -29.44 30.63
N PHE A 231 -14.73 -29.10 29.50
CA PHE A 231 -14.16 -29.30 28.18
C PHE A 231 -12.77 -28.63 28.05
N ALA A 232 -12.67 -27.35 28.40
CA ALA A 232 -11.42 -26.60 28.32
C ALA A 232 -10.30 -27.25 29.17
N ARG A 233 -10.62 -27.73 30.38
CA ARG A 233 -9.65 -28.41 31.26
C ARG A 233 -9.19 -29.77 30.75
N ALA A 234 -10.06 -30.47 30.02
CA ALA A 234 -9.82 -31.81 29.51
C ALA A 234 -9.03 -31.81 28.19
N PHE A 235 -9.39 -30.91 27.26
CA PHE A 235 -8.93 -30.98 25.87
C PHE A 235 -8.01 -29.85 25.42
N LEU A 236 -7.97 -28.69 26.11
CA LEU A 236 -7.01 -27.66 25.71
C LEU A 236 -5.59 -28.09 26.09
N PRO A 237 -4.62 -27.86 25.20
CA PRO A 237 -3.24 -28.24 25.45
C PRO A 237 -2.65 -27.42 26.60
N ARG A 238 -1.98 -28.12 27.52
CA ARG A 238 -1.34 -27.53 28.70
C ARG A 238 0.08 -27.09 28.37
N GLY A 239 0.38 -25.82 28.54
CA GLY A 239 1.72 -25.27 28.32
C GLY A 239 1.99 -24.04 29.17
N ARG A 240 3.26 -23.69 29.36
CA ARG A 240 3.68 -22.47 30.04
C ARG A 240 4.50 -21.61 29.08
N LEU A 241 3.95 -20.46 28.68
CA LEU A 241 4.71 -19.45 27.97
C LEU A 241 5.48 -18.60 29.00
N GLU A 242 6.79 -18.76 29.04
CA GLU A 242 7.67 -17.87 29.80
C GLU A 242 7.95 -16.63 28.96
N MET A 243 7.41 -15.49 29.37
CA MET A 243 7.69 -14.22 28.71
C MET A 243 8.92 -13.57 29.35
N ALA A 244 9.85 -13.12 28.51
CA ALA A 244 10.92 -12.23 28.97
C ALA A 244 10.32 -10.88 29.43
N PRO A 245 10.94 -10.20 30.41
CA PRO A 245 10.49 -8.88 30.83
C PRO A 245 10.44 -7.90 29.66
N ILE A 246 9.42 -7.04 29.62
CA ILE A 246 9.27 -6.04 28.56
C ILE A 246 10.45 -5.07 28.64
N SER A 247 11.23 -4.98 27.56
CA SER A 247 12.37 -4.05 27.49
C SER A 247 11.95 -2.66 26.99
N TYR A 248 12.75 -1.64 27.33
CA TYR A 248 12.54 -0.28 26.83
C TYR A 248 12.48 -0.21 25.29
N GLU A 249 13.33 -0.97 24.60
CA GLU A 249 13.37 -0.99 23.13
C GLU A 249 12.14 -1.68 22.54
N GLN A 250 11.65 -2.75 23.16
CA GLN A 250 10.40 -3.41 22.77
C GLN A 250 9.21 -2.46 22.93
N TRP A 251 9.13 -1.75 24.07
CA TRP A 251 8.11 -0.75 24.34
C TRP A 251 8.12 0.38 23.30
N ARG A 252 9.29 0.98 23.06
CA ARG A 252 9.45 2.08 22.11
C ARG A 252 9.13 1.64 20.68
N THR A 253 9.51 0.42 20.30
CA THR A 253 9.16 -0.18 19.00
C THR A 253 7.66 -0.39 18.88
N ALA A 254 7.01 -0.92 19.92
CA ALA A 254 5.56 -1.08 19.96
C ALA A 254 4.85 0.28 19.81
N LEU A 255 5.27 1.32 20.54
CA LEU A 255 4.71 2.67 20.43
C LEU A 255 4.86 3.28 19.03
N LYS A 256 5.96 3.00 18.33
CA LYS A 256 6.17 3.48 16.96
C LYS A 256 5.15 2.91 15.97
N ARG A 257 4.65 1.68 16.20
CA ARG A 257 3.67 1.00 15.33
C ARG A 257 2.28 1.65 15.34
N TYR A 258 1.94 2.45 16.35
CA TYR A 258 0.66 3.13 16.40
C TYR A 258 0.58 4.31 15.43
N LYS A 259 -0.64 4.58 14.97
CA LYS A 259 -0.94 5.79 14.20
C LYS A 259 -0.59 7.04 15.02
N PRO A 260 0.00 8.09 14.42
CA PRO A 260 0.31 9.34 15.13
C PRO A 260 -0.88 10.00 15.82
N ARG A 261 -2.08 9.78 15.29
CA ARG A 261 -3.36 10.28 15.80
C ARG A 261 -4.23 9.17 16.42
N ALA A 262 -3.60 8.13 16.97
CA ALA A 262 -4.33 7.16 17.77
C ALA A 262 -5.07 7.88 18.91
N ALA A 263 -6.28 7.40 19.23
CA ALA A 263 -7.11 7.99 20.27
C ALA A 263 -6.42 7.88 21.65
N ARG A 264 -6.83 8.71 22.61
CA ARG A 264 -6.26 8.78 23.97
C ARG A 264 -7.15 8.08 24.99
N GLY A 265 -6.56 7.40 25.98
CA GLY A 265 -7.33 6.79 27.07
C GLY A 265 -7.87 7.84 28.05
N PRO A 266 -8.56 7.40 29.13
CA PRO A 266 -9.02 8.30 30.20
C PRO A 266 -7.88 9.11 30.86
N ASP A 267 -6.66 8.60 30.78
CA ASP A 267 -5.44 9.23 31.29
C ASP A 267 -4.96 10.44 30.46
N GLY A 268 -5.54 10.66 29.27
CA GLY A 268 -5.22 11.79 28.39
C GLY A 268 -3.83 11.71 27.73
N PHE A 269 -3.02 10.69 27.99
CA PHE A 269 -1.71 10.56 27.34
C PHE A 269 -1.91 10.29 25.85
N SER A 270 -1.03 10.83 25.01
CA SER A 270 -0.96 10.53 23.56
C SER A 270 0.21 9.60 23.21
N ARG A 271 0.24 9.08 21.98
CA ARG A 271 1.41 8.36 21.46
C ARG A 271 2.69 9.18 21.57
N LYS A 272 2.58 10.49 21.30
CA LYS A 272 3.70 11.42 21.31
C LYS A 272 4.24 11.61 22.73
N ASP A 273 3.36 11.63 23.73
CA ASP A 273 3.75 11.79 25.13
C ASP A 273 4.50 10.55 25.62
N LEU A 274 4.00 9.33 25.33
CA LEU A 274 4.71 8.10 25.71
C LEU A 274 6.06 7.95 24.98
N LEU A 275 6.17 8.41 23.73
CA LEU A 275 7.47 8.40 23.01
C LEU A 275 8.46 9.44 23.54
N ARG A 276 7.97 10.49 24.22
CA ARG A 276 8.77 11.56 24.84
C ARG A 276 9.01 11.34 26.32
N MET A 277 8.39 10.33 26.91
CA MET A 277 8.58 9.96 28.31
C MET A 277 10.07 9.64 28.55
N PRO A 278 10.69 10.20 29.61
CA PRO A 278 12.07 9.88 29.97
C PRO A 278 12.27 8.37 30.14
N ARG A 279 13.48 7.89 29.88
CA ARG A 279 13.79 6.45 29.92
C ARG A 279 13.57 5.88 31.32
N GLU A 280 13.91 6.64 32.34
CA GLU A 280 13.77 6.28 33.76
C GLU A 280 12.30 6.06 34.13
N ARG A 281 11.43 7.01 33.76
CA ARG A 281 9.97 6.89 33.97
C ARG A 281 9.34 5.77 33.17
N THR A 282 9.86 5.55 31.96
CA THR A 282 9.43 4.39 31.15
C THR A 282 9.81 3.10 31.85
N GLN A 283 11.02 3.01 32.41
CA GLN A 283 11.47 1.82 33.13
C GLN A 283 10.64 1.54 34.37
N GLU A 284 10.31 2.56 35.18
CA GLU A 284 9.40 2.43 36.32
C GLU A 284 8.03 1.85 35.91
N LEU A 285 7.46 2.35 34.81
CA LEU A 285 6.21 1.82 34.25
C LEU A 285 6.36 0.37 33.78
N LEU A 286 7.47 0.03 33.12
CA LEU A 286 7.73 -1.34 32.66
C LEU A 286 7.94 -2.29 33.83
N ASP A 287 8.65 -1.88 34.87
CA ASP A 287 8.85 -2.67 36.08
C ASP A 287 7.52 -2.92 36.80
N PHE A 288 6.64 -1.92 36.82
CA PHE A 288 5.27 -2.06 37.31
C PHE A 288 4.45 -3.07 36.49
N LEU A 289 4.47 -2.98 35.16
CA LEU A 289 3.79 -3.94 34.27
C LEU A 289 4.37 -5.36 34.44
N ASN A 290 5.70 -5.48 34.52
CA ASN A 290 6.37 -6.75 34.78
C ASN A 290 6.01 -7.32 36.17
N SER A 291 5.76 -6.47 37.17
CA SER A 291 5.27 -6.89 38.50
C SER A 291 3.87 -7.48 38.43
N ILE A 292 2.97 -6.85 37.65
CA ILE A 292 1.64 -7.39 37.35
C ILE A 292 1.75 -8.72 36.62
N GLU A 293 2.57 -8.80 35.56
CA GLU A 293 2.81 -10.03 34.79
C GLU A 293 3.45 -11.14 35.64
N ARG A 294 4.17 -10.81 36.71
CA ARG A 294 4.71 -11.81 37.66
C ARG A 294 3.68 -12.21 38.73
N GLY A 295 2.55 -11.51 38.82
CA GLY A 295 1.51 -11.75 39.81
C GLY A 295 1.86 -11.22 41.20
N HIS A 296 2.84 -10.32 41.28
CA HIS A 296 3.21 -9.65 42.54
C HIS A 296 2.31 -8.45 42.84
N SER A 297 1.56 -7.98 41.85
CA SER A 297 0.65 -6.83 41.97
C SER A 297 -0.61 -7.07 41.13
N GLY A 298 -1.75 -6.57 41.59
CA GLY A 298 -3.00 -6.55 40.82
C GLY A 298 -3.02 -5.43 39.78
N TRP A 299 -3.92 -5.53 38.80
CA TRP A 299 -4.16 -4.44 37.86
C TRP A 299 -4.80 -3.23 38.59
N PRO A 300 -4.27 -2.01 38.43
CA PRO A 300 -4.92 -0.80 38.92
C PRO A 300 -6.28 -0.59 38.26
N GLU A 301 -7.26 -0.16 39.05
CA GLU A 301 -8.60 0.17 38.57
C GLU A 301 -8.58 1.22 37.43
N GLN A 302 -7.65 2.17 37.50
CA GLN A 302 -7.45 3.20 36.47
C GLN A 302 -7.04 2.61 35.12
N LEU A 303 -6.28 1.50 35.11
CA LEU A 303 -5.87 0.80 33.87
C LEU A 303 -6.93 -0.18 33.37
N LEU A 304 -7.93 -0.50 34.20
CA LEU A 304 -9.11 -1.31 33.87
C LEU A 304 -10.32 -0.44 33.44
N THR A 305 -10.12 0.88 33.36
CA THR A 305 -11.18 1.83 32.99
C THR A 305 -11.08 2.23 31.52
N GLY A 306 -12.17 2.06 30.78
CA GLY A 306 -12.27 2.43 29.36
C GLY A 306 -13.14 3.62 29.07
N LEU A 307 -12.86 4.29 27.95
CA LEU A 307 -13.80 5.21 27.30
C LEU A 307 -14.51 4.52 26.15
N VAL A 308 -15.83 4.67 26.11
CA VAL A 308 -16.69 4.18 25.04
C VAL A 308 -16.94 5.31 24.03
N LEU A 309 -16.54 5.08 22.77
CA LEU A 309 -16.82 5.99 21.66
C LEU A 309 -17.89 5.42 20.73
N ALA A 310 -18.99 6.14 20.51
CA ALA A 310 -19.99 5.81 19.49
C ALA A 310 -19.67 6.56 18.18
N HIS A 311 -19.72 5.82 17.07
CA HIS A 311 -19.56 6.36 15.72
C HIS A 311 -20.75 5.96 14.87
N GLU A 312 -21.26 6.88 14.06
CA GLU A 312 -22.32 6.59 13.09
C GLU A 312 -21.78 5.65 11.99
N LYS A 313 -22.42 4.49 11.79
CA LYS A 313 -22.18 3.67 10.61
C LYS A 313 -22.96 4.22 9.42
N LEU A 314 -22.26 4.68 8.38
CA LEU A 314 -22.82 4.94 7.04
C LEU A 314 -23.37 3.63 6.45
N MET A 315 -24.61 3.26 6.80
CA MET A 315 -25.39 2.21 6.17
C MET A 315 -26.79 2.76 5.92
N ALA A 316 -27.25 2.63 4.67
CA ALA A 316 -28.56 3.06 4.23
C ALA A 316 -29.67 2.50 5.14
N PHE A 317 -30.67 3.33 5.38
CA PHE A 317 -31.89 3.04 6.12
C PHE A 317 -32.52 1.71 5.67
N SER A 318 -32.61 0.75 6.59
CA SER A 318 -33.73 -0.21 6.63
C SER A 318 -33.81 -0.86 8.01
N HIS A 319 -34.87 -0.50 8.73
CA HIS A 319 -35.60 -1.26 9.76
C HIS A 319 -34.80 -2.16 10.71
N THR A 320 -34.55 -1.64 11.92
CA THR A 320 -34.73 -2.25 13.27
C THR A 320 -33.68 -1.75 14.27
N GLY A 321 -34.14 -1.04 15.31
CA GLY A 321 -33.38 -0.61 16.50
C GLY A 321 -32.29 0.46 16.30
N PRO A 322 -31.76 1.05 17.40
CA PRO A 322 -30.58 1.92 17.37
C PRO A 322 -29.32 1.09 17.03
N SER A 323 -29.24 0.63 15.79
CA SER A 323 -28.31 -0.41 15.34
C SER A 323 -26.99 0.11 14.76
N ALA A 324 -26.70 1.41 14.85
CA ALA A 324 -25.56 2.02 14.17
C ALA A 324 -24.47 2.61 15.08
N CYS A 325 -24.31 2.13 16.31
CA CYS A 325 -23.15 2.50 17.16
C CYS A 325 -22.17 1.33 17.30
N SER A 326 -21.00 1.44 16.69
CA SER A 326 -19.83 0.62 17.06
C SER A 326 -19.11 1.27 18.23
N VAL A 327 -18.89 0.53 19.32
CA VAL A 327 -18.16 1.02 20.51
C VAL A 327 -16.70 0.71 20.36
N SER A 328 -15.90 1.72 20.03
CA SER A 328 -14.45 1.60 20.02
C SER A 328 -13.89 2.02 21.38
N TYR A 329 -13.13 1.13 22.00
CA TYR A 329 -12.31 1.38 23.17
C TYR A 329 -10.93 1.86 22.77
N ILE A 330 -10.40 2.77 23.58
CA ILE A 330 -9.10 3.37 23.37
C ILE A 330 -8.07 2.66 24.24
N GLY A 331 -7.66 1.49 23.76
CA GLY A 331 -6.63 0.64 24.37
C GLY A 331 -5.42 0.57 23.47
N ARG A 332 -4.23 0.82 24.01
CA ARG A 332 -2.99 0.79 23.23
C ARG A 332 -2.46 -0.65 23.11
N GLY A 333 -2.50 -1.23 21.90
CA GLY A 333 -1.56 -2.29 21.42
C GLY A 333 -1.65 -2.56 19.91
N PRO A 334 -0.89 -3.56 19.41
CA PRO A 334 -0.47 -3.65 18.02
C PRO A 334 -1.52 -4.24 17.05
N ALA A 335 -1.55 -3.70 15.84
CA ALA A 335 -2.38 -4.15 14.71
C ALA A 335 -1.80 -5.41 14.04
N TYR A 336 -2.20 -6.61 14.49
CA TYR A 336 -1.81 -7.89 13.86
C TYR A 336 -2.96 -8.60 13.11
N ALA A 337 -4.20 -8.11 13.19
CA ALA A 337 -5.38 -8.88 12.74
C ALA A 337 -5.69 -8.83 11.22
N LEU A 338 -5.19 -7.83 10.47
CA LEU A 338 -5.57 -7.65 9.05
C LEU A 338 -4.91 -8.66 8.09
N ASP A 339 -3.74 -9.22 8.43
CA ASP A 339 -2.97 -10.06 7.50
C ASP A 339 -3.51 -11.50 7.34
N ARG A 340 -4.49 -11.95 8.17
CA ARG A 340 -5.02 -13.34 8.15
C ARG A 340 -6.34 -13.54 7.40
N VAL A 341 -7.06 -12.48 7.05
CA VAL A 341 -8.36 -12.59 6.34
C VAL A 341 -8.19 -13.26 4.97
N ALA A 342 -7.17 -12.82 4.23
CA ALA A 342 -6.88 -13.34 2.90
C ALA A 342 -6.52 -14.82 2.89
N GLU A 343 -5.91 -15.31 3.97
CA GLU A 343 -5.54 -16.71 4.10
C GLU A 343 -6.79 -17.59 4.21
N LEU A 344 -7.77 -17.21 5.04
CA LEU A 344 -8.98 -18.00 5.25
C LEU A 344 -9.76 -18.19 3.95
N TRP A 345 -10.08 -17.10 3.25
CA TRP A 345 -10.90 -17.22 2.06
C TRP A 345 -10.15 -17.87 0.89
N MET A 346 -8.83 -17.66 0.76
CA MET A 346 -8.02 -18.32 -0.28
C MET A 346 -7.96 -19.84 -0.06
N LEU A 347 -7.79 -20.31 1.19
CA LEU A 347 -7.75 -21.75 1.49
C LEU A 347 -9.10 -22.43 1.23
N LEU A 348 -10.19 -21.79 1.64
CA LEU A 348 -11.53 -22.30 1.43
C LEU A 348 -11.88 -22.36 -0.07
N GLU A 349 -11.67 -21.27 -0.81
CA GLU A 349 -11.92 -21.23 -2.25
C GLU A 349 -11.00 -22.20 -3.01
N ALA A 350 -9.72 -22.33 -2.63
CA ALA A 350 -8.83 -23.35 -3.22
C ALA A 350 -9.37 -24.77 -3.04
N SER A 351 -9.93 -25.07 -1.85
CA SER A 351 -10.51 -26.38 -1.55
C SER A 351 -11.79 -26.64 -2.36
N ILE A 352 -12.65 -25.62 -2.51
CA ILE A 352 -13.87 -25.68 -3.32
C ILE A 352 -13.52 -25.85 -4.80
N GLU A 353 -12.57 -25.07 -5.30
CA GLU A 353 -12.08 -25.10 -6.67
C GLU A 353 -11.54 -26.49 -7.03
N LEU A 354 -10.70 -27.06 -6.17
CA LEU A 354 -10.15 -28.41 -6.37
C LEU A 354 -11.24 -29.49 -6.37
N SER A 355 -12.25 -29.36 -5.50
CA SER A 355 -13.41 -30.26 -5.49
C SER A 355 -14.26 -30.12 -6.76
N CYS A 356 -14.47 -28.90 -7.24
CA CYS A 356 -15.17 -28.62 -8.50
C CYS A 356 -14.44 -29.17 -9.72
N GLN A 357 -13.10 -29.07 -9.75
CA GLN A 357 -12.25 -29.64 -10.79
C GLN A 357 -12.29 -31.17 -10.78
N GLY A 358 -12.13 -31.77 -9.60
CA GLY A 358 -12.12 -33.23 -9.43
C GLY A 358 -13.50 -33.89 -9.48
N GLY A 359 -14.59 -33.11 -9.57
CA GLY A 359 -15.96 -33.62 -9.50
C GLY A 359 -16.34 -34.22 -8.15
N SER A 360 -15.59 -33.93 -7.08
CA SER A 360 -15.88 -34.43 -5.74
C SER A 360 -16.85 -33.51 -4.99
N THR A 361 -17.64 -34.09 -4.11
CA THR A 361 -18.58 -33.34 -3.27
C THR A 361 -17.84 -32.59 -2.18
N ARG A 362 -18.27 -31.35 -1.93
CA ARG A 362 -17.88 -30.56 -0.77
C ARG A 362 -19.05 -29.70 -0.34
N SER A 363 -19.31 -29.70 0.97
CA SER A 363 -20.40 -28.98 1.60
C SER A 363 -19.88 -28.31 2.86
N GLY A 364 -20.48 -27.20 3.27
CA GLY A 364 -20.02 -26.45 4.42
C GLY A 364 -21.07 -25.51 5.00
N PHE A 365 -20.66 -24.80 6.04
CA PHE A 365 -21.47 -23.79 6.74
C PHE A 365 -20.60 -22.57 7.08
N SER A 366 -21.27 -21.44 7.25
CA SER A 366 -20.71 -20.23 7.87
C SER A 366 -21.70 -19.71 8.91
N MET A 367 -21.18 -19.17 10.01
CA MET A 367 -21.96 -18.53 11.04
C MET A 367 -21.22 -17.32 11.62
N ASP A 368 -21.98 -16.28 11.95
CA ASP A 368 -21.48 -15.02 12.50
C ASP A 368 -22.07 -14.82 13.90
N ILE A 369 -21.29 -14.24 14.81
CA ILE A 369 -21.72 -14.00 16.19
C ILE A 369 -22.16 -12.54 16.34
N VAL A 370 -23.37 -12.32 16.85
CA VAL A 370 -23.94 -10.98 17.05
C VAL A 370 -23.05 -10.17 17.99
N LYS A 371 -22.45 -9.10 17.46
CA LYS A 371 -21.58 -8.16 18.20
C LYS A 371 -20.59 -8.89 19.12
N CYS A 372 -19.89 -9.90 18.59
CA CYS A 372 -19.08 -10.86 19.36
C CYS A 372 -18.23 -10.26 20.49
N PHE A 373 -17.42 -9.22 20.20
CA PHE A 373 -16.61 -8.57 21.23
C PHE A 373 -17.44 -8.08 22.41
N ASN A 374 -18.65 -7.60 22.20
CA ASN A 374 -19.50 -7.06 23.26
C ASN A 374 -20.23 -8.13 24.08
N ASN A 375 -20.32 -9.36 23.56
CA ASN A 375 -21.08 -10.47 24.14
C ASN A 375 -20.20 -11.61 24.66
N LEU A 376 -18.88 -11.57 24.42
CA LEU A 376 -17.97 -12.64 24.80
C LEU A 376 -17.84 -12.78 26.33
N PRO A 377 -18.13 -13.95 26.92
CA PRO A 377 -18.15 -14.12 28.37
C PRO A 377 -16.74 -14.14 28.98
N ARG A 378 -16.50 -13.34 30.02
CA ARG A 378 -15.15 -13.21 30.63
C ARG A 378 -14.72 -14.43 31.43
N ALA A 379 -15.64 -15.05 32.16
CA ALA A 379 -15.35 -16.18 33.06
C ALA A 379 -14.80 -17.43 32.34
N PRO A 380 -15.50 -18.02 31.34
CA PRO A 380 -14.99 -19.20 30.63
C PRO A 380 -13.75 -18.88 29.78
N VAL A 381 -13.63 -17.68 29.20
CA VAL A 381 -12.41 -17.25 28.47
C VAL A 381 -11.22 -17.15 29.43
N GLY A 382 -11.40 -16.53 30.60
CA GLY A 382 -10.39 -16.45 31.65
C GLY A 382 -9.93 -17.84 32.11
N LEU A 383 -10.86 -18.78 32.32
CA LEU A 383 -10.54 -20.16 32.68
C LEU A 383 -9.76 -20.90 31.59
N ALA A 384 -10.21 -20.81 30.34
CA ALA A 384 -9.54 -21.44 29.20
C ALA A 384 -8.14 -20.88 28.97
N SER A 385 -7.98 -19.57 29.15
CA SER A 385 -6.68 -18.91 29.03
C SER A 385 -5.67 -19.39 30.08
N ASN A 386 -6.13 -19.84 31.26
CA ASN A 386 -5.29 -20.47 32.29
C ASN A 386 -4.91 -21.93 32.00
N ALA A 387 -5.64 -22.60 31.12
CA ALA A 387 -5.41 -23.98 30.70
C ALA A 387 -4.55 -24.08 29.42
N SER A 388 -4.66 -23.10 28.53
CA SER A 388 -3.96 -23.02 27.24
C SER A 388 -2.53 -22.44 27.32
N TRP A 389 -1.77 -22.49 26.22
CA TRP A 389 -0.41 -21.91 26.05
C TRP A 389 -0.28 -20.39 26.29
N VAL A 390 -1.36 -19.69 26.66
CA VAL A 390 -1.32 -18.24 26.92
C VAL A 390 -0.75 -18.00 28.31
N CYS A 391 0.11 -16.99 28.47
CA CYS A 391 0.76 -16.69 29.74
C CYS A 391 -0.30 -16.52 30.85
N ARG A 392 -0.35 -17.48 31.79
CA ARG A 392 -1.31 -17.57 32.92
C ARG A 392 -1.50 -16.27 33.71
N LYS A 393 -0.54 -15.34 33.60
CA LYS A 393 -0.45 -14.11 34.38
C LYS A 393 -0.75 -12.83 33.60
N LEU A 394 -0.80 -12.87 32.26
CA LEU A 394 -1.44 -11.82 31.46
C LEU A 394 -2.98 -11.96 31.51
N CYS A 395 -3.43 -13.19 31.72
CA CYS A 395 -4.81 -13.65 31.67
C CYS A 395 -5.66 -13.34 32.91
N CYS A 396 -5.07 -12.96 34.04
CA CYS A 396 -5.85 -12.55 35.21
C CYS A 396 -6.75 -11.35 34.87
N GLY A 397 -6.30 -10.42 34.03
CA GLY A 397 -7.12 -9.32 33.52
C GLY A 397 -8.20 -9.74 32.51
N LEU A 398 -8.04 -10.87 31.80
CA LEU A 398 -9.05 -11.34 30.83
C LEU A 398 -10.30 -11.90 31.52
N GLY A 399 -10.14 -12.50 32.71
CA GLY A 399 -11.26 -12.96 33.54
C GLY A 399 -11.79 -11.92 34.51
N SER A 400 -11.05 -10.84 34.77
CA SER A 400 -11.47 -9.77 35.68
C SER A 400 -12.58 -8.89 35.08
N PRO A 401 -13.50 -8.37 35.92
CA PRO A 401 -14.43 -7.32 35.53
C PRO A 401 -13.68 -6.08 35.03
N PHE A 402 -14.23 -5.41 34.01
CA PHE A 402 -13.75 -4.09 33.55
C PHE A 402 -14.77 -3.02 33.92
N CYS A 403 -14.28 -1.81 34.18
CA CYS A 403 -15.11 -0.62 34.29
C CYS A 403 -15.12 0.12 32.95
N LEU A 404 -16.29 0.38 32.40
CA LEU A 404 -16.45 1.12 31.14
C LEU A 404 -17.27 2.38 31.41
N ALA A 405 -16.69 3.55 31.13
CA ALA A 405 -17.40 4.82 31.22
C ALA A 405 -17.64 5.38 29.81
N PHE A 406 -18.78 6.03 29.61
CA PHE A 406 -19.07 6.75 28.36
C PHE A 406 -18.24 8.04 28.34
N GLY A 407 -17.36 8.18 27.35
CA GLY A 407 -16.26 9.15 27.39
C GLY A 407 -16.43 10.40 26.52
N ASP A 408 -15.62 11.42 26.86
CA ASP A 408 -15.44 12.79 26.36
C ASP A 408 -15.78 13.16 24.90
N ALA A 409 -15.80 12.21 23.96
CA ALA A 409 -15.90 12.52 22.53
C ALA A 409 -17.24 12.18 21.88
N VAL A 410 -18.23 11.68 22.65
CA VAL A 410 -19.52 11.26 22.08
C VAL A 410 -20.64 12.27 22.36
N ILE A 411 -20.62 12.94 23.51
CA ILE A 411 -21.75 13.79 23.94
C ILE A 411 -21.22 15.07 24.59
N ARG A 412 -21.00 16.10 23.77
CA ARG A 412 -20.66 17.49 24.19
C ARG A 412 -19.70 17.63 25.39
N SER A 413 -18.61 16.86 25.42
CA SER A 413 -17.59 16.93 26.49
C SER A 413 -18.08 16.55 27.90
N SER A 414 -19.00 15.57 27.99
CA SER A 414 -19.48 15.00 29.24
C SER A 414 -19.16 13.50 29.34
N VAL A 415 -18.73 13.06 30.53
CA VAL A 415 -18.44 11.65 30.85
C VAL A 415 -19.57 11.07 31.68
N GLY A 416 -20.15 9.95 31.23
CA GLY A 416 -21.24 9.25 31.91
C GLY A 416 -20.76 8.34 33.06
N ARG A 417 -21.71 7.67 33.73
CA ARG A 417 -21.38 6.79 34.87
C ARG A 417 -20.62 5.54 34.40
N PRO A 418 -19.61 5.06 35.16
CA PRO A 418 -18.95 3.79 34.83
C PRO A 418 -19.90 2.60 35.06
N LEU A 419 -19.89 1.66 34.11
CA LEU A 419 -20.57 0.37 34.15
C LEU A 419 -19.55 -0.76 34.34
N LEU A 420 -19.85 -1.70 35.22
CA LEU A 420 -19.09 -2.93 35.37
C LEU A 420 -19.49 -3.95 34.29
N SER A 421 -18.50 -4.60 33.69
CA SER A 421 -18.69 -5.61 32.65
C SER A 421 -18.29 -7.00 33.14
N THR A 422 -19.26 -7.93 33.08
CA THR A 422 -19.06 -9.38 33.28
C THR A 422 -19.04 -10.14 31.94
N SER A 423 -19.61 -9.52 30.91
CA SER A 423 -19.51 -9.94 29.51
C SER A 423 -19.00 -8.81 28.64
N GLY A 424 -18.28 -9.16 27.59
CA GLY A 424 -17.77 -8.25 26.59
C GLY A 424 -16.34 -7.77 26.83
N TYR A 425 -15.57 -7.67 25.75
CA TYR A 425 -14.24 -7.12 25.66
C TYR A 425 -14.24 -5.87 24.78
N PRO A 426 -13.41 -4.87 25.09
CA PRO A 426 -13.51 -3.59 24.40
C PRO A 426 -12.97 -3.65 22.95
N GLU A 427 -13.72 -3.16 21.95
CA GLU A 427 -13.25 -3.19 20.54
C GLU A 427 -12.08 -2.21 20.34
N GLY A 428 -11.05 -2.59 19.59
CA GLY A 428 -9.84 -1.77 19.44
C GLY A 428 -8.81 -1.94 20.56
N CYS A 429 -9.13 -2.68 21.63
CA CYS A 429 -8.15 -3.19 22.57
C CYS A 429 -7.49 -4.48 22.01
N PRO A 430 -6.16 -4.58 21.98
CA PRO A 430 -5.46 -5.76 21.49
C PRO A 430 -5.57 -6.97 22.42
N LEU A 431 -5.74 -6.77 23.73
CA LEU A 431 -6.03 -7.89 24.62
C LEU A 431 -7.38 -8.53 24.31
N SER A 432 -8.34 -7.77 23.78
CA SER A 432 -9.60 -8.33 23.24
C SER A 432 -9.33 -9.27 22.06
N THR A 433 -8.35 -8.96 21.20
CA THR A 433 -7.98 -9.88 20.12
C THR A 433 -7.36 -11.17 20.65
N VAL A 434 -6.63 -11.11 21.78
CA VAL A 434 -6.14 -12.32 22.47
C VAL A 434 -7.30 -13.13 23.05
N ALA A 435 -8.30 -12.49 23.65
CA ALA A 435 -9.52 -13.17 24.11
C ALA A 435 -10.20 -13.93 22.96
N MET A 436 -10.36 -13.29 21.80
CA MET A 436 -10.91 -13.95 20.61
C MET A 436 -10.03 -15.09 20.08
N VAL A 437 -8.71 -14.98 20.16
CA VAL A 437 -7.81 -16.09 19.80
C VAL A 437 -8.01 -17.28 20.74
N VAL A 438 -8.13 -17.05 22.05
CA VAL A 438 -8.43 -18.12 23.01
C VAL A 438 -9.76 -18.78 22.70
N THR A 439 -10.81 -17.99 22.44
CA THR A 439 -12.12 -18.51 22.03
C THR A 439 -12.04 -19.29 20.72
N GLY A 440 -11.30 -18.81 19.74
CA GLY A 440 -11.05 -19.53 18.49
C GLY A 440 -10.33 -20.86 18.73
N CYS A 441 -9.30 -20.91 19.58
CA CYS A 441 -8.65 -22.15 19.97
C CYS A 441 -9.62 -23.14 20.64
N MET A 442 -10.48 -22.65 21.52
CA MET A 442 -11.53 -23.48 22.13
C MET A 442 -12.49 -24.03 21.08
N PHE A 443 -12.94 -23.20 20.15
CA PHE A 443 -13.83 -23.59 19.05
C PHE A 443 -13.19 -24.67 18.18
N HIS A 444 -11.95 -24.46 17.73
CA HIS A 444 -11.24 -25.44 16.89
C HIS A 444 -11.04 -26.77 17.62
N GLN A 445 -10.65 -26.75 18.90
CA GLN A 445 -10.53 -27.97 19.69
C GLN A 445 -11.90 -28.65 19.85
N TYR A 446 -12.98 -27.88 20.04
CA TYR A 446 -14.33 -28.42 20.21
C TYR A 446 -14.78 -29.13 18.93
N MET A 447 -14.59 -28.49 17.78
CA MET A 447 -14.90 -29.05 16.48
C MET A 447 -14.09 -30.32 16.18
N GLU A 448 -12.81 -30.35 16.53
CA GLU A 448 -11.95 -31.54 16.36
C GLU A 448 -12.43 -32.73 17.19
N GLN A 449 -12.85 -32.50 18.44
CA GLN A 449 -13.30 -33.59 19.32
C GLN A 449 -14.67 -34.14 18.95
N PHE A 450 -15.62 -33.26 18.62
CA PHE A 450 -17.02 -33.67 18.40
C PHE A 450 -17.35 -33.93 16.93
N THR A 451 -16.60 -33.33 16.00
CA THR A 451 -16.83 -33.43 14.56
C THR A 451 -15.51 -33.49 13.77
N PRO A 452 -14.65 -34.52 13.98
CA PRO A 452 -13.32 -34.60 13.35
C PRO A 452 -13.34 -34.69 11.82
N SER A 453 -14.49 -34.99 11.21
CA SER A 453 -14.67 -35.00 9.76
C SER A 453 -14.88 -33.61 9.14
N VAL A 454 -15.02 -32.57 9.97
CA VAL A 454 -15.24 -31.19 9.56
C VAL A 454 -13.95 -30.41 9.75
N GLN A 455 -13.44 -29.82 8.68
CA GLN A 455 -12.34 -28.87 8.77
C GLN A 455 -12.90 -27.51 9.18
N SER A 456 -12.50 -27.04 10.35
CA SER A 456 -12.96 -25.76 10.92
C SER A 456 -11.97 -24.63 10.61
N LEU A 457 -12.51 -23.47 10.25
CA LEU A 457 -11.81 -22.22 10.01
C LEU A 457 -12.48 -21.12 10.85
N SER A 458 -11.71 -20.16 11.33
CA SER A 458 -12.28 -19.00 12.04
C SER A 458 -11.53 -17.72 11.73
N TYR A 459 -12.27 -16.62 11.68
CA TYR A 459 -11.71 -15.28 11.69
C TYR A 459 -12.54 -14.40 12.60
N VAL A 460 -12.02 -14.13 13.80
CA VAL A 460 -12.69 -13.35 14.84
C VAL A 460 -14.05 -13.97 15.17
N ASP A 461 -15.14 -13.34 14.76
CA ASP A 461 -16.54 -13.68 15.04
C ASP A 461 -17.20 -14.55 13.97
N ASN A 462 -16.47 -14.80 12.88
CA ASN A 462 -16.91 -15.65 11.81
C ASN A 462 -16.33 -17.07 11.97
N PHE A 463 -17.22 -18.04 12.18
CA PHE A 463 -16.90 -19.47 12.27
C PHE A 463 -17.38 -20.19 11.02
N VAL A 464 -16.45 -20.88 10.36
CA VAL A 464 -16.68 -21.56 9.09
C VAL A 464 -16.27 -23.01 9.23
N GLY A 465 -17.02 -23.92 8.61
CA GLY A 465 -16.67 -25.33 8.55
C GLY A 465 -17.00 -25.94 7.21
N HIS A 466 -16.19 -26.89 6.75
CA HIS A 466 -16.49 -27.65 5.53
C HIS A 466 -16.08 -29.12 5.64
N ALA A 467 -16.80 -29.95 4.89
CA ALA A 467 -16.64 -31.40 4.87
C ALA A 467 -16.91 -31.95 3.47
N VAL A 468 -16.66 -33.25 3.30
CA VAL A 468 -16.86 -33.95 2.01
C VAL A 468 -18.32 -34.35 1.75
N GLN A 469 -19.19 -34.25 2.76
CA GLN A 469 -20.61 -34.60 2.68
C GLN A 469 -21.50 -33.56 3.38
N ALA A 470 -22.71 -33.32 2.85
CA ALA A 470 -23.69 -32.44 3.49
C ALA A 470 -24.04 -32.84 4.93
N GLY A 471 -24.21 -34.14 5.23
CA GLY A 471 -24.55 -34.60 6.58
C GLY A 471 -23.48 -34.24 7.62
N GLN A 472 -22.21 -34.31 7.24
CA GLN A 472 -21.09 -33.90 8.09
C GLN A 472 -21.07 -32.38 8.30
N ALA A 473 -21.36 -31.59 7.25
CA ALA A 473 -21.46 -30.14 7.36
C ALA A 473 -22.58 -29.72 8.33
N VAL A 474 -23.75 -30.38 8.28
CA VAL A 474 -24.86 -30.16 9.22
C VAL A 474 -24.47 -30.56 10.64
N ALA A 475 -23.81 -31.71 10.82
CA ALA A 475 -23.30 -32.12 12.12
C ALA A 475 -22.30 -31.09 12.69
N GLY A 476 -21.43 -30.55 11.84
CA GLY A 476 -20.51 -29.46 12.18
C GLY A 476 -21.23 -28.17 12.60
N LEU A 477 -22.24 -27.74 11.85
CA LEU A 477 -23.05 -26.58 12.20
C LEU A 477 -23.73 -26.76 13.56
N ASN A 478 -24.33 -27.92 13.82
CA ASN A 478 -24.95 -28.23 15.11
C ASN A 478 -23.93 -28.22 16.25
N ALA A 479 -22.72 -28.74 16.04
CA ALA A 479 -21.65 -28.69 17.02
C ALA A 479 -21.20 -27.25 17.30
N ALA A 480 -21.12 -26.41 16.26
CA ALA A 480 -20.78 -25.00 16.39
C ALA A 480 -21.88 -24.20 17.13
N ILE A 481 -23.17 -24.53 16.89
CA ILE A 481 -24.30 -24.00 17.67
C ILE A 481 -24.17 -24.40 19.14
N CYS A 482 -23.93 -25.69 19.43
CA CYS A 482 -23.74 -26.18 20.80
C CYS A 482 -22.56 -25.49 21.50
N PHE A 483 -21.49 -25.17 20.77
CA PHE A 483 -20.37 -24.40 21.29
C PHE A 483 -20.77 -22.97 21.65
N CYS A 484 -21.49 -22.28 20.76
CA CYS A 484 -21.99 -20.93 21.01
C CYS A 484 -22.93 -20.90 22.22
N ASP A 485 -23.87 -21.86 22.30
CA ASP A 485 -24.77 -22.02 23.44
C ASP A 485 -24.01 -22.23 24.76
N ALA A 486 -23.01 -23.11 24.75
CA ALA A 486 -22.16 -23.37 25.92
C ALA A 486 -21.29 -22.17 26.32
N MET A 487 -21.06 -21.23 25.40
CA MET A 487 -20.39 -19.96 25.63
C MET A 487 -21.39 -18.79 25.83
N GLY A 488 -22.70 -19.04 25.85
CA GLY A 488 -23.70 -17.98 25.98
C GLY A 488 -23.68 -16.94 24.85
N LEU A 489 -23.18 -17.31 23.67
CA LEU A 489 -23.04 -16.45 22.49
C LEU A 489 -24.28 -16.52 21.61
N GLU A 490 -24.69 -15.37 21.10
CA GLU A 490 -25.85 -15.24 20.21
C GLU A 490 -25.40 -15.27 18.75
N ILE A 491 -26.01 -16.16 17.98
CA ILE A 491 -25.71 -16.37 16.56
C ILE A 491 -26.57 -15.41 15.71
N ASP A 492 -26.02 -14.86 14.64
CA ASP A 492 -26.75 -14.02 13.68
C ASP A 492 -27.41 -14.89 12.60
N PRO A 493 -28.73 -15.18 12.71
CA PRO A 493 -29.41 -16.09 11.78
C PRO A 493 -29.44 -15.55 10.34
N ALA A 494 -29.35 -14.22 10.16
CA ALA A 494 -29.34 -13.62 8.83
C ALA A 494 -27.99 -13.83 8.10
N LYS A 495 -26.93 -14.12 8.84
CA LYS A 495 -25.59 -14.41 8.30
C LYS A 495 -25.20 -15.88 8.43
N THR A 496 -25.99 -16.71 9.09
CA THR A 496 -25.77 -18.15 9.14
C THR A 496 -26.34 -18.84 7.90
N TYR A 497 -25.52 -19.62 7.20
CA TYR A 497 -25.94 -20.36 6.02
C TYR A 497 -25.14 -21.64 5.82
N VAL A 498 -25.67 -22.52 4.98
CA VAL A 498 -24.98 -23.73 4.48
C VAL A 498 -24.79 -23.63 2.98
N TRP A 499 -23.88 -24.44 2.44
CA TRP A 499 -23.60 -24.47 1.02
C TRP A 499 -23.12 -25.85 0.57
N SER A 500 -23.23 -26.12 -0.74
CA SER A 500 -22.64 -27.30 -1.36
C SER A 500 -22.33 -27.06 -2.83
N ASN A 501 -21.23 -27.67 -3.30
CA ASN A 501 -20.81 -27.57 -4.69
C ASN A 501 -21.63 -28.42 -5.67
N ASN A 502 -22.41 -29.39 -5.18
CA ASN A 502 -23.22 -30.28 -6.01
C ASN A 502 -24.74 -30.01 -5.81
N ALA A 503 -25.55 -30.32 -6.83
CA ALA A 503 -27.00 -30.06 -6.77
C ALA A 503 -27.79 -31.03 -5.84
N PRO A 504 -27.47 -32.34 -5.75
CA PRO A 504 -28.12 -33.26 -4.81
C PRO A 504 -28.05 -32.82 -3.34
N ASP A 505 -26.85 -32.47 -2.85
CA ASP A 505 -26.61 -32.02 -1.48
C ASP A 505 -27.33 -30.70 -1.21
N ARG A 506 -27.33 -29.75 -2.16
CA ARG A 506 -28.12 -28.50 -2.01
C ARG A 506 -29.60 -28.77 -1.80
N ARG A 507 -30.19 -29.74 -2.54
CA ARG A 507 -31.59 -30.15 -2.35
C ARG A 507 -31.81 -30.78 -0.98
N ALA A 508 -30.89 -31.63 -0.53
CA ALA A 508 -30.97 -32.24 0.81
C ALA A 508 -30.89 -31.19 1.93
N LEU A 509 -29.96 -30.23 1.83
CA LEU A 509 -29.82 -29.13 2.80
C LEU A 509 -31.06 -28.22 2.82
N THR A 510 -31.65 -27.95 1.65
CA THR A 510 -32.88 -27.16 1.54
C THR A 510 -34.06 -27.88 2.22
N ALA A 511 -34.15 -29.21 2.06
CA ALA A 511 -35.20 -30.01 2.71
C ALA A 511 -35.09 -30.00 4.25
N LEU A 512 -33.90 -29.76 4.79
CA LEU A 512 -33.65 -29.55 6.22
C LEU A 512 -33.91 -28.11 6.68
N GLN A 513 -34.47 -27.26 5.82
CA GLN A 513 -34.83 -25.86 6.09
C GLN A 513 -33.65 -24.92 6.43
N PHE A 514 -32.42 -25.30 6.08
CA PHE A 514 -31.29 -24.39 6.19
C PHE A 514 -31.23 -23.40 5.02
N PRO A 515 -30.82 -22.13 5.24
CA PRO A 515 -30.52 -21.21 4.16
C PRO A 515 -29.34 -21.73 3.32
N VAL A 516 -29.61 -22.18 2.09
CA VAL A 516 -28.58 -22.70 1.18
C VAL A 516 -28.14 -21.59 0.21
N LEU A 517 -26.85 -21.27 0.20
CA LEU A 517 -26.28 -20.28 -0.72
C LEU A 517 -25.36 -20.93 -1.76
N ASP A 518 -25.38 -20.39 -2.98
CA ASP A 518 -24.45 -20.74 -4.05
C ASP A 518 -23.21 -19.83 -4.09
N ALA A 519 -23.32 -18.61 -3.56
CA ALA A 519 -22.26 -17.62 -3.49
C ALA A 519 -22.62 -16.52 -2.47
N VAL A 520 -21.60 -15.89 -1.90
CA VAL A 520 -21.79 -14.91 -0.82
C VAL A 520 -20.61 -13.96 -0.72
N ARG A 521 -20.87 -12.72 -0.31
CA ARG A 521 -19.84 -11.73 -0.01
C ARG A 521 -19.57 -11.75 1.49
N GLU A 522 -18.35 -12.10 1.87
CA GLU A 522 -17.98 -12.28 3.27
C GLU A 522 -16.49 -11.96 3.48
N LEU A 523 -16.14 -11.41 4.65
CA LEU A 523 -14.77 -11.02 5.02
C LEU A 523 -14.05 -10.14 3.97
N GLY A 524 -14.82 -9.34 3.23
CA GLY A 524 -14.33 -8.53 2.14
C GLY A 524 -14.00 -9.30 0.85
N GLY A 525 -13.99 -10.63 0.86
CA GLY A 525 -13.88 -11.48 -0.33
C GLY A 525 -15.25 -11.74 -0.98
N TYR A 526 -15.25 -12.68 -1.93
CA TYR A 526 -16.46 -13.21 -2.56
C TYR A 526 -16.27 -14.71 -2.75
N PHE A 527 -17.16 -15.49 -2.15
CA PHE A 527 -17.14 -16.94 -2.24
C PHE A 527 -18.11 -17.43 -3.32
N SER A 528 -17.72 -18.46 -4.06
CA SER A 528 -18.56 -19.16 -5.02
C SER A 528 -18.46 -20.65 -4.79
N PHE A 529 -19.54 -21.25 -4.33
CA PHE A 529 -19.52 -22.64 -3.90
C PHE A 529 -19.67 -23.65 -5.05
N GLY A 530 -20.01 -23.19 -6.26
CA GLY A 530 -20.20 -24.04 -7.44
C GLY A 530 -19.20 -23.80 -8.56
N ARG A 531 -19.34 -24.55 -9.67
CA ARG A 531 -18.45 -24.49 -10.84
C ARG A 531 -18.51 -23.17 -11.61
N SER A 532 -19.63 -22.45 -11.53
CA SER A 532 -19.82 -21.20 -12.28
C SER A 532 -19.00 -20.07 -11.67
N ALA A 533 -18.19 -19.39 -12.48
CA ALA A 533 -17.51 -18.18 -12.06
C ALA A 533 -18.51 -17.05 -11.77
N ARG A 534 -18.62 -16.64 -10.51
CA ARG A 534 -19.47 -15.52 -10.08
C ARG A 534 -18.58 -14.34 -9.62
N ASN A 535 -18.72 -13.16 -10.23
CA ASN A 535 -17.91 -11.98 -9.90
C ASN A 535 -18.73 -10.68 -9.74
N GLN A 536 -20.04 -10.79 -9.56
CA GLN A 536 -20.97 -9.65 -9.48
C GLN A 536 -20.59 -8.66 -8.37
N ALA A 537 -20.16 -9.14 -7.20
CA ALA A 537 -19.76 -8.25 -6.11
C ALA A 537 -18.52 -7.41 -6.45
N LEU A 538 -17.57 -7.98 -7.20
CA LEU A 538 -16.39 -7.24 -7.65
C LEU A 538 -16.76 -6.21 -8.71
N GLN A 539 -17.65 -6.56 -9.65
CA GLN A 539 -18.19 -5.61 -10.62
C GLN A 539 -18.92 -4.45 -9.94
N GLN A 540 -19.71 -4.72 -8.90
CA GLN A 540 -20.40 -3.69 -8.15
C GLN A 540 -19.42 -2.74 -7.47
N ARG A 541 -18.34 -3.25 -6.83
CA ARG A 541 -17.29 -2.40 -6.26
C ARG A 541 -16.61 -1.50 -7.28
N CYS A 542 -16.46 -1.98 -8.52
CA CYS A 542 -15.92 -1.17 -9.61
C CYS A 542 -16.88 -0.02 -9.97
N ARG A 543 -18.20 -0.27 -10.01
CA ARG A 543 -19.22 0.76 -10.24
C ARG A 543 -19.28 1.77 -9.09
N ASP A 544 -19.13 1.30 -7.85
CA ASP A 544 -19.09 2.15 -6.64
C ASP A 544 -17.89 3.11 -6.59
N LEU A 545 -16.97 3.08 -7.58
CA LEU A 545 -15.90 4.07 -7.74
C LEU A 545 -16.37 5.37 -8.40
N GLU A 546 -17.54 5.41 -9.04
CA GLU A 546 -18.02 6.58 -9.78
C GLU A 546 -17.91 7.91 -8.98
N PRO A 547 -18.35 7.99 -7.70
CA PRO A 547 -18.19 9.21 -6.90
C PRO A 547 -16.72 9.61 -6.68
N LEU A 548 -15.83 8.62 -6.55
CA LEU A 548 -14.39 8.85 -6.36
C LEU A 548 -13.72 9.33 -7.65
N PHE A 549 -14.10 8.78 -8.81
CA PHE A 549 -13.65 9.27 -10.10
C PHE A 549 -14.14 10.70 -10.36
N ALA A 550 -15.39 11.01 -10.01
CA ALA A 550 -15.93 12.37 -10.11
C ALA A 550 -15.15 13.35 -9.21
N ALA A 551 -14.82 12.95 -7.97
CA ALA A 551 -13.99 13.74 -7.07
C ALA A 551 -12.56 13.94 -7.61
N LEU A 552 -11.94 12.89 -8.16
CA LEU A 552 -10.61 12.96 -8.78
C LEU A 552 -10.59 13.91 -9.99
N LYS A 553 -11.66 13.89 -10.79
CA LYS A 553 -11.85 14.78 -11.96
C LYS A 553 -11.99 16.25 -11.56
N ARG A 554 -12.64 16.55 -10.43
CA ARG A 554 -12.80 17.92 -9.91
C ARG A 554 -11.57 18.44 -9.17
N SER A 555 -10.74 17.56 -8.61
CA SER A 555 -9.54 17.94 -7.88
C SER A 555 -8.60 18.82 -8.73
N SER A 556 -8.04 19.87 -8.12
CA SER A 556 -7.00 20.73 -8.70
C SER A 556 -5.58 20.22 -8.45
N SER A 557 -5.41 19.06 -7.79
CA SER A 557 -4.10 18.51 -7.44
C SER A 557 -3.27 18.18 -8.69
N PRO A 558 -1.93 18.32 -8.64
CA PRO A 558 -1.04 17.93 -9.74
C PRO A 558 -1.28 16.48 -10.20
N LEU A 559 -1.06 16.22 -11.49
CA LEU A 559 -1.29 14.89 -12.10
C LEU A 559 -0.52 13.78 -11.37
N ALA A 560 0.71 14.05 -10.93
CA ALA A 560 1.52 13.10 -10.17
C ALA A 560 0.80 12.63 -8.87
N LEU A 561 0.18 13.53 -8.12
CA LEU A 561 -0.58 13.19 -6.92
C LEU A 561 -1.88 12.45 -7.25
N LYS A 562 -2.55 12.84 -8.34
CA LYS A 562 -3.76 12.15 -8.80
C LYS A 562 -3.46 10.71 -9.20
N LEU A 563 -2.36 10.47 -9.91
CA LEU A 563 -1.90 9.12 -10.28
C LEU A 563 -1.65 8.25 -9.04
N LEU A 564 -1.02 8.80 -8.00
CA LEU A 564 -0.77 8.07 -6.74
C LEU A 564 -2.06 7.60 -6.06
N SER A 565 -3.18 8.30 -6.25
CA SER A 565 -4.46 7.92 -5.65
C SER A 565 -5.05 6.62 -6.23
N LEU A 566 -4.69 6.27 -7.46
CA LEU A 566 -5.19 5.07 -8.13
C LEU A 566 -4.80 3.79 -7.38
N PRO A 567 -3.51 3.44 -7.22
CA PRO A 567 -3.10 2.22 -6.51
C PRO A 567 -3.27 2.29 -5.00
N THR A 568 -3.37 3.49 -4.40
CA THR A 568 -3.47 3.64 -2.94
C THR A 568 -4.90 3.69 -2.42
N LYS A 569 -5.88 4.09 -3.23
CA LYS A 569 -7.27 4.26 -2.81
C LYS A 569 -8.28 3.58 -3.73
N LEU A 570 -8.18 3.78 -5.05
CA LEU A 570 -9.21 3.29 -5.98
C LEU A 570 -9.08 1.77 -6.22
N TRP A 571 -7.89 1.28 -6.57
CA TRP A 571 -7.66 -0.15 -6.85
C TRP A 571 -7.86 -1.04 -5.63
N PRO A 572 -7.38 -0.69 -4.42
CA PRO A 572 -7.71 -1.47 -3.22
C PRO A 572 -9.20 -1.56 -2.93
N ARG A 573 -10.00 -0.55 -3.32
CA ARG A 573 -11.47 -0.55 -3.13
C ARG A 573 -12.18 -1.39 -4.18
N ALA A 574 -11.81 -1.24 -5.45
CA ALA A 574 -12.43 -1.97 -6.56
C ALA A 574 -12.00 -3.44 -6.67
N LEU A 575 -10.71 -3.71 -6.45
CA LEU A 575 -10.07 -5.01 -6.71
C LEU A 575 -9.78 -5.79 -5.42
N HIS A 576 -10.38 -5.42 -4.29
CA HIS A 576 -10.28 -6.21 -3.07
C HIS A 576 -10.82 -7.63 -3.29
N GLY A 577 -10.04 -8.65 -2.93
CA GLY A 577 -10.42 -10.06 -3.13
C GLY A 577 -10.21 -10.56 -4.57
N VAL A 578 -9.60 -9.75 -5.45
CA VAL A 578 -9.37 -10.14 -6.86
C VAL A 578 -8.48 -11.39 -7.00
N ALA A 579 -7.71 -11.77 -5.96
CA ALA A 579 -6.86 -12.95 -6.00
C ALA A 579 -7.61 -14.29 -5.99
N GLY A 580 -8.89 -14.33 -5.57
CA GLY A 580 -9.75 -15.52 -5.64
C GLY A 580 -10.81 -15.48 -6.72
N CYS A 581 -10.96 -14.34 -7.40
CA CYS A 581 -12.11 -14.08 -8.25
C CYS A 581 -11.65 -13.80 -9.70
N PRO A 582 -12.03 -14.64 -10.68
CA PRO A 582 -11.81 -14.38 -12.10
C PRO A 582 -12.43 -13.06 -12.56
N VAL A 583 -11.68 -12.30 -13.36
CA VAL A 583 -12.09 -10.97 -13.84
C VAL A 583 -11.86 -10.87 -15.34
N SER A 584 -12.86 -10.35 -16.07
CA SER A 584 -12.74 -10.14 -17.50
C SER A 584 -11.77 -8.99 -17.83
N LEU A 585 -11.04 -9.14 -18.93
CA LEU A 585 -10.17 -8.07 -19.45
C LEU A 585 -10.97 -6.80 -19.80
N GLN A 586 -12.25 -6.94 -20.16
CA GLN A 586 -13.16 -5.83 -20.44
C GLN A 586 -13.41 -4.97 -19.20
N LEU A 587 -13.58 -5.55 -18.02
CA LEU A 587 -13.75 -4.79 -16.79
C LEU A 587 -12.50 -3.95 -16.48
N LEU A 588 -11.31 -4.54 -16.65
CA LEU A 588 -10.05 -3.81 -16.49
C LEU A 588 -9.90 -2.69 -17.53
N ALA A 589 -10.32 -2.92 -18.78
CA ALA A 589 -10.32 -1.89 -19.82
C ALA A 589 -11.27 -0.73 -19.50
N ALA A 590 -12.44 -1.01 -18.93
CA ALA A 590 -13.37 0.01 -18.46
C ALA A 590 -12.74 0.86 -17.34
N LEU A 591 -12.16 0.22 -16.32
CA LEU A 591 -11.46 0.92 -15.23
C LEU A 591 -10.32 1.82 -15.73
N ARG A 592 -9.54 1.37 -16.73
CA ARG A 592 -8.50 2.19 -17.35
C ARG A 592 -9.08 3.42 -18.03
N SER A 593 -10.19 3.23 -18.76
CA SER A 593 -10.88 4.31 -19.48
C SER A 593 -11.42 5.36 -18.49
N ASP A 594 -12.05 4.93 -17.41
CA ASP A 594 -12.58 5.82 -16.37
C ASP A 594 -11.47 6.55 -15.61
N ALA A 595 -10.36 5.86 -15.32
CA ALA A 595 -9.19 6.50 -14.72
C ALA A 595 -8.60 7.60 -15.63
N VAL A 596 -8.38 7.32 -16.91
CA VAL A 596 -7.81 8.29 -17.86
C VAL A 596 -8.75 9.49 -18.09
N LYS A 597 -10.07 9.26 -18.12
CA LYS A 597 -11.11 10.31 -18.11
C LYS A 597 -11.04 11.17 -16.85
N ALA A 598 -11.00 10.54 -15.68
CA ALA A 598 -10.96 11.24 -14.39
C ALA A 598 -9.65 12.04 -14.20
N LEU A 599 -8.54 11.54 -14.74
CA LEU A 599 -7.26 12.25 -14.74
C LEU A 599 -7.20 13.42 -15.74
N ARG A 600 -8.19 13.57 -16.63
CA ARG A 600 -8.20 14.53 -17.74
C ARG A 600 -6.99 14.38 -18.68
N VAL A 601 -6.61 13.13 -18.93
CA VAL A 601 -5.49 12.80 -19.84
C VAL A 601 -5.94 11.94 -21.02
N GLN A 602 -7.25 11.90 -21.27
CA GLN A 602 -7.82 11.29 -22.46
C GLN A 602 -7.61 12.23 -23.65
N VAL A 603 -6.99 11.72 -24.71
CA VAL A 603 -6.76 12.42 -25.98
C VAL A 603 -7.20 11.50 -27.12
N GLY A 604 -7.62 12.05 -28.25
CA GLY A 604 -7.99 11.25 -29.44
C GLY A 604 -6.89 10.26 -29.84
N GLY A 605 -7.27 9.00 -30.10
CA GLY A 605 -6.35 7.92 -30.49
C GLY A 605 -5.51 7.30 -29.35
N ALA A 606 -5.44 7.95 -28.19
CA ALA A 606 -4.61 7.50 -27.08
C ALA A 606 -5.15 6.19 -26.47
N SER A 607 -4.26 5.23 -26.25
CA SER A 607 -4.58 3.99 -25.54
C SER A 607 -4.50 4.17 -24.03
N ALA A 608 -5.58 3.88 -23.32
CA ALA A 608 -5.60 3.91 -21.86
C ALA A 608 -4.64 2.86 -21.24
N LEU A 609 -4.45 1.70 -21.89
CA LEU A 609 -3.51 0.67 -21.47
C LEU A 609 -2.06 1.18 -21.51
N LEU A 610 -1.63 1.75 -22.64
CA LEU A 610 -0.31 2.37 -22.74
C LEU A 610 -0.18 3.51 -21.73
N ARG A 611 -1.16 4.43 -21.68
CA ARG A 611 -1.12 5.64 -20.85
C ARG A 611 -0.86 5.36 -19.38
N LEU A 612 -1.45 4.29 -18.84
CA LEU A 612 -1.27 3.90 -17.43
C LEU A 612 -0.06 2.99 -17.22
N SER A 613 0.23 2.09 -18.17
CA SER A 613 1.32 1.10 -18.02
C SER A 613 2.72 1.69 -18.21
N ILE A 614 2.87 2.74 -19.03
CA ILE A 614 4.17 3.39 -19.26
C ILE A 614 4.52 4.43 -18.20
N ASN A 615 3.67 4.64 -17.20
CA ASN A 615 3.92 5.59 -16.13
C ASN A 615 5.11 5.12 -15.26
N GLU A 616 5.75 6.03 -14.53
CA GLU A 616 6.79 5.65 -13.55
C GLU A 616 6.26 4.63 -12.55
N ARG A 617 5.01 4.81 -12.11
CA ARG A 617 4.28 3.85 -11.29
C ARG A 617 3.33 3.01 -12.12
N MET A 618 3.79 1.85 -12.56
CA MET A 618 2.98 0.89 -13.31
C MET A 618 1.76 0.39 -12.53
N ASP A 619 1.79 0.45 -11.19
CA ASP A 619 0.64 0.17 -10.31
C ASP A 619 -0.61 1.02 -10.61
N CYS A 620 -0.45 2.13 -11.34
CA CYS A 620 -1.58 2.95 -11.80
C CYS A 620 -2.47 2.18 -12.80
N ASP A 621 -1.93 1.20 -13.52
CA ASP A 621 -2.72 0.32 -14.36
C ASP A 621 -3.43 -0.75 -13.50
N PRO A 622 -4.78 -0.87 -13.54
CA PRO A 622 -5.51 -1.82 -12.72
C PRO A 622 -5.20 -3.28 -13.07
N GLY A 623 -4.81 -3.59 -14.31
CA GLY A 623 -4.42 -4.94 -14.71
C GLY A 623 -3.03 -5.32 -14.20
N PHE A 624 -2.07 -4.40 -14.24
CA PHE A 624 -0.78 -4.63 -13.60
C PHE A 624 -0.92 -4.73 -12.07
N TYR A 625 -1.70 -3.84 -11.46
CA TYR A 625 -2.03 -3.90 -10.03
C TYR A 625 -2.61 -5.28 -9.67
N GLN A 626 -3.56 -5.78 -10.44
CA GLN A 626 -4.11 -7.12 -10.28
C GLN A 626 -3.02 -8.19 -10.37
N ALA A 627 -2.19 -8.16 -11.42
CA ALA A 627 -1.16 -9.17 -11.63
C ALA A 627 -0.19 -9.25 -10.44
N TRP A 628 0.30 -8.10 -9.99
CA TRP A 628 1.17 -8.00 -8.82
C TRP A 628 0.48 -8.48 -7.53
N HIS A 629 -0.79 -8.10 -7.32
CA HIS A 629 -1.54 -8.48 -6.14
C HIS A 629 -1.83 -9.98 -6.07
N VAL A 630 -2.16 -10.61 -7.20
CA VAL A 630 -2.41 -12.05 -7.31
C VAL A 630 -1.13 -12.83 -7.02
N LEU A 631 -0.03 -12.52 -7.72
CA LEU A 631 1.26 -13.19 -7.50
C LEU A 631 1.75 -13.03 -6.05
N GLY A 632 1.68 -11.82 -5.52
CA GLY A 632 2.08 -11.52 -4.14
C GLY A 632 1.21 -12.22 -3.10
N THR A 633 -0.11 -12.28 -3.30
CA THR A 633 -1.03 -12.97 -2.39
C THR A 633 -0.82 -14.48 -2.43
N THR A 634 -0.73 -15.09 -3.61
CA THR A 634 -0.48 -16.54 -3.75
C THR A 634 0.85 -16.92 -3.10
N ARG A 635 1.93 -16.19 -3.38
CA ARG A 635 3.24 -16.42 -2.74
C ARG A 635 3.13 -16.34 -1.22
N ARG A 636 2.51 -15.29 -0.69
CA ARG A 636 2.36 -15.05 0.75
C ARG A 636 1.57 -16.17 1.43
N VAL A 637 0.44 -16.60 0.84
CA VAL A 637 -0.39 -17.66 1.41
C VAL A 637 0.36 -18.99 1.37
N CYS A 638 1.04 -19.33 0.26
CA CYS A 638 1.85 -20.55 0.17
C CYS A 638 3.00 -20.60 1.20
N LEU A 639 3.66 -19.46 1.47
CA LEU A 639 4.73 -19.39 2.48
C LEU A 639 4.21 -19.59 3.90
N LYS A 640 2.98 -19.16 4.18
CA LYS A 640 2.37 -19.27 5.52
C LYS A 640 1.61 -20.57 5.74
N GLN A 641 1.01 -21.11 4.68
CA GLN A 641 0.11 -22.26 4.68
C GLN A 641 0.62 -23.30 3.66
N PRO A 642 1.49 -24.24 4.08
CA PRO A 642 2.07 -25.24 3.18
C PRO A 642 1.03 -26.08 2.42
N GLU A 643 -0.15 -26.28 3.00
CA GLU A 643 -1.27 -26.99 2.36
C GLU A 643 -1.73 -26.32 1.06
N MET A 644 -1.63 -24.98 0.96
CA MET A 644 -1.94 -24.24 -0.27
C MET A 644 -1.04 -24.67 -1.44
N LEU A 645 0.24 -24.92 -1.19
CA LEU A 645 1.16 -25.41 -2.22
C LEU A 645 0.80 -26.84 -2.65
N THR A 646 0.35 -27.69 -1.72
CA THR A 646 -0.14 -29.04 -2.03
C THR A 646 -1.39 -28.99 -2.90
N MET A 647 -2.38 -28.17 -2.54
CA MET A 647 -3.59 -27.96 -3.34
C MET A 647 -3.26 -27.40 -4.73
N TRP A 648 -2.31 -26.45 -4.82
CA TRP A 648 -1.86 -25.91 -6.09
C TRP A 648 -1.26 -26.98 -7.00
N ARG A 649 -0.39 -27.84 -6.46
CA ARG A 649 0.19 -28.98 -7.21
C ARG A 649 -0.88 -29.93 -7.72
N LEU A 650 -1.85 -30.29 -6.86
CA LEU A 650 -2.96 -31.16 -7.22
C LEU A 650 -3.84 -30.53 -8.32
N TYR A 651 -4.11 -29.24 -8.22
CA TYR A 651 -4.87 -28.50 -9.24
C TYR A 651 -4.16 -28.54 -10.61
N CYS A 652 -2.85 -28.26 -10.63
CA CYS A 652 -2.06 -28.29 -11.87
C CYS A 652 -2.02 -29.68 -12.51
N GLN A 653 -1.91 -30.75 -11.72
CA GLN A 653 -1.90 -32.14 -12.23
C GLN A 653 -3.20 -32.55 -12.93
N ARG A 654 -4.32 -31.92 -12.56
CA ARG A 654 -5.66 -32.22 -13.07
C ARG A 654 -6.22 -31.12 -13.97
N TYR A 655 -5.39 -30.15 -14.34
CA TYR A 655 -5.83 -29.00 -15.13
C TYR A 655 -6.21 -29.42 -16.55
N ASP A 656 -7.48 -29.23 -16.89
CA ASP A 656 -8.10 -29.62 -18.17
C ASP A 656 -8.39 -28.41 -19.08
N GLY A 657 -7.96 -27.21 -18.68
CA GLY A 657 -8.28 -25.95 -19.38
C GLY A 657 -9.60 -25.30 -18.96
N SER A 658 -10.37 -25.91 -18.05
CA SER A 658 -11.61 -25.32 -17.55
C SER A 658 -11.33 -24.07 -16.71
N ARG A 659 -12.23 -23.08 -16.80
CA ARG A 659 -12.19 -21.86 -15.99
C ARG A 659 -13.20 -21.98 -14.86
N LEU A 660 -12.70 -22.15 -13.64
CA LEU A 660 -13.50 -22.25 -12.43
C LEU A 660 -13.46 -20.92 -11.65
N HIS A 661 -14.29 -20.83 -10.62
CA HIS A 661 -14.07 -19.81 -9.59
C HIS A 661 -12.98 -20.32 -8.64
N GLY A 662 -12.06 -19.42 -8.26
CA GLY A 662 -11.05 -19.75 -7.27
C GLY A 662 -9.67 -19.15 -7.58
N PRO A 663 -8.75 -19.28 -6.61
CA PRO A 663 -7.43 -18.68 -6.68
C PRO A 663 -6.51 -19.29 -7.73
N PHE A 664 -6.64 -20.59 -8.05
CA PHE A 664 -5.75 -21.23 -9.01
C PHE A 664 -6.12 -20.85 -10.44
N THR A 665 -7.41 -20.85 -10.81
CA THR A 665 -7.88 -20.33 -12.09
C THR A 665 -7.43 -18.88 -12.25
N LYS A 666 -7.63 -18.05 -11.22
CA LYS A 666 -7.22 -16.65 -11.28
C LYS A 666 -5.71 -16.47 -11.45
N PHE A 667 -4.93 -17.28 -10.74
CA PHE A 667 -3.47 -17.28 -10.86
C PHE A 667 -3.06 -17.67 -12.29
N PHE A 668 -3.66 -18.72 -12.87
CA PHE A 668 -3.45 -19.17 -14.25
C PHE A 668 -3.79 -18.10 -15.29
N GLU A 669 -4.91 -17.37 -15.10
CA GLU A 669 -5.25 -16.23 -15.96
C GLU A 669 -4.16 -15.15 -15.94
N VAL A 670 -3.64 -14.81 -14.76
CA VAL A 670 -2.62 -13.77 -14.59
C VAL A 670 -1.28 -14.18 -15.21
N ILE A 671 -0.78 -15.39 -14.93
CA ILE A 671 0.48 -15.85 -15.52
C ILE A 671 0.37 -15.95 -17.05
N GLY A 672 -0.79 -16.36 -17.58
CA GLY A 672 -1.04 -16.42 -19.01
C GLY A 672 -0.99 -15.04 -19.68
N VAL A 673 -1.55 -14.01 -19.01
CA VAL A 673 -1.46 -12.61 -19.47
C VAL A 673 0.00 -12.12 -19.49
N LEU A 674 0.80 -12.52 -18.51
CA LEU A 674 2.24 -12.20 -18.44
C LEU A 674 3.09 -13.01 -19.44
N GLY A 675 2.51 -13.97 -20.17
CA GLY A 675 3.26 -14.86 -21.05
C GLY A 675 4.16 -15.84 -20.29
N TRP A 676 3.84 -16.14 -19.03
CA TRP A 676 4.59 -17.10 -18.21
C TRP A 676 3.93 -18.47 -18.28
N THR A 677 4.73 -19.51 -18.14
CA THR A 677 4.29 -20.90 -18.14
C THR A 677 4.58 -21.56 -16.79
N LEU A 678 3.71 -22.47 -16.37
CA LEU A 678 3.96 -23.29 -15.18
C LEU A 678 4.57 -24.63 -15.60
N GLU A 679 5.68 -24.99 -14.96
CA GLU A 679 6.26 -26.33 -15.09
C GLU A 679 5.61 -27.26 -14.06
N ALA A 680 5.90 -26.99 -12.78
CA ALA A 680 5.34 -27.69 -11.63
C ALA A 680 5.45 -26.76 -10.41
N PRO A 681 4.35 -26.46 -9.70
CA PRO A 681 4.42 -25.54 -8.57
C PRO A 681 5.48 -25.92 -7.52
N PRO A 682 6.31 -24.97 -7.04
CA PRO A 682 6.22 -23.51 -7.24
C PRO A 682 7.01 -22.96 -8.44
N MET A 683 7.51 -23.83 -9.32
CA MET A 683 8.35 -23.46 -10.45
C MET A 683 7.54 -22.92 -11.63
N PHE A 684 8.02 -21.82 -12.21
CA PHE A 684 7.48 -21.23 -13.43
C PHE A 684 8.62 -20.81 -14.36
N THR A 685 8.29 -20.69 -15.64
CA THR A 685 9.16 -20.12 -16.66
C THR A 685 8.58 -18.78 -17.10
N ASP A 686 9.39 -17.74 -17.15
CA ASP A 686 8.94 -16.42 -17.61
C ASP A 686 8.84 -16.33 -19.15
N HIS A 687 8.37 -15.18 -19.63
CA HIS A 687 8.24 -14.86 -21.06
C HIS A 687 9.55 -14.91 -21.88
N GLU A 688 10.71 -15.00 -21.23
CA GLU A 688 12.02 -15.14 -21.88
C GLU A 688 12.59 -16.58 -21.76
N ASN A 689 11.76 -17.51 -21.29
CA ASN A 689 12.11 -18.89 -20.98
C ASN A 689 13.14 -19.04 -19.84
N LEU A 690 13.19 -18.09 -18.90
CA LEU A 690 14.03 -18.20 -17.70
C LEU A 690 13.23 -18.85 -16.57
N ARG A 691 13.88 -19.74 -15.82
CA ARG A 691 13.24 -20.58 -14.80
C ARG A 691 13.33 -19.98 -13.41
N HIS A 692 12.22 -19.93 -12.68
CA HIS A 692 12.14 -19.30 -11.36
C HIS A 692 11.31 -20.12 -10.37
N ASP A 693 11.65 -19.99 -9.08
CA ASP A 693 10.86 -20.51 -7.96
C ASP A 693 10.08 -19.35 -7.32
N LEU A 694 8.74 -19.36 -7.40
CA LEU A 694 7.89 -18.27 -6.90
C LEU A 694 8.05 -18.02 -5.38
N LEU A 695 8.38 -19.04 -4.60
CA LEU A 695 8.50 -18.91 -3.15
C LEU A 695 9.87 -18.36 -2.73
N ARG A 696 10.93 -18.76 -3.46
CA ARG A 696 12.33 -18.41 -3.15
C ARG A 696 12.85 -17.16 -3.87
N ILE A 697 12.21 -16.75 -4.97
CA ILE A 697 12.66 -15.58 -5.74
C ILE A 697 12.65 -14.30 -4.89
N PRO A 698 13.72 -13.48 -4.92
CA PRO A 698 13.72 -12.20 -4.22
C PRO A 698 12.55 -11.31 -4.70
N VAL A 699 11.82 -10.67 -3.77
CA VAL A 699 10.67 -9.82 -4.11
C VAL A 699 11.04 -8.72 -5.13
N PRO A 700 12.19 -8.03 -5.03
CA PRO A 700 12.60 -7.05 -6.04
C PRO A 700 12.81 -7.66 -7.43
N LEU A 701 13.34 -8.88 -7.52
CA LEU A 701 13.51 -9.58 -8.79
C LEU A 701 12.16 -9.95 -9.39
N LEU A 702 11.28 -10.56 -8.59
CA LEU A 702 9.93 -10.90 -9.01
C LEU A 702 9.20 -9.66 -9.56
N ARG A 703 9.33 -8.52 -8.87
CA ARG A 703 8.75 -7.26 -9.33
C ARG A 703 9.28 -6.83 -10.70
N ARG A 704 10.60 -6.85 -10.90
CA ARG A 704 11.23 -6.53 -12.20
C ARG A 704 10.72 -7.45 -13.32
N LEU A 705 10.64 -8.75 -13.07
CA LEU A 705 10.15 -9.72 -14.05
C LEU A 705 8.68 -9.45 -14.43
N VAL A 706 7.82 -9.14 -13.46
CA VAL A 706 6.41 -8.81 -13.73
C VAL A 706 6.30 -7.49 -14.50
N GLU A 707 7.11 -6.47 -14.17
CA GLU A 707 7.15 -5.20 -14.92
C GLU A 707 7.59 -5.41 -16.38
N ALA A 708 8.64 -6.20 -16.62
CA ALA A 708 9.11 -6.53 -17.97
C ALA A 708 8.05 -7.31 -18.78
N ALA A 709 7.49 -8.36 -18.17
CA ALA A 709 6.45 -9.18 -18.79
C ALA A 709 5.18 -8.36 -19.10
N TRP A 710 4.79 -7.45 -18.21
CA TRP A 710 3.67 -6.55 -18.45
C TRP A 710 3.94 -5.57 -19.59
N LEU A 711 5.15 -5.01 -19.68
CA LEU A 711 5.52 -4.15 -20.80
C LEU A 711 5.55 -4.90 -22.14
N GLN A 712 5.92 -6.18 -22.14
CA GLN A 712 5.78 -7.03 -23.32
C GLN A 712 4.29 -7.26 -23.67
N HIS A 713 3.45 -7.59 -22.69
CA HIS A 713 2.01 -7.73 -22.90
C HIS A 713 1.40 -6.45 -23.52
N VAL A 714 1.76 -5.29 -22.96
CA VAL A 714 1.33 -3.98 -23.47
C VAL A 714 1.83 -3.74 -24.89
N ALA A 715 3.09 -4.04 -25.19
CA ALA A 715 3.64 -3.92 -26.54
C ALA A 715 2.85 -4.77 -27.56
N LEU A 716 2.69 -6.06 -27.26
CA LEU A 716 1.97 -7.01 -28.12
C LEU A 716 0.52 -6.60 -28.37
N ALA A 717 -0.16 -6.04 -27.36
CA ALA A 717 -1.54 -5.55 -27.49
C ALA A 717 -1.70 -4.39 -28.51
N HIS A 718 -0.61 -3.71 -28.91
CA HIS A 718 -0.66 -2.56 -29.82
C HIS A 718 -0.07 -2.80 -31.21
N ARG A 719 0.44 -4.02 -31.49
CA ARG A 719 1.02 -4.38 -32.80
C ARG A 719 0.04 -4.30 -33.98
N HIS A 720 -1.26 -4.26 -33.70
CA HIS A 720 -2.29 -4.03 -34.71
C HIS A 720 -2.24 -2.62 -35.31
N ARG A 721 -1.58 -1.65 -34.64
CA ARG A 721 -1.39 -0.29 -35.16
C ARG A 721 -0.19 -0.24 -36.10
N GLN A 722 -0.35 0.35 -37.28
CA GLN A 722 0.69 0.39 -38.32
C GLN A 722 2.03 0.95 -37.82
N THR A 723 2.01 2.03 -37.05
CA THR A 723 3.20 2.70 -36.48
C THR A 723 3.75 2.03 -35.21
N MET A 724 3.19 0.89 -34.79
CA MET A 724 3.66 0.09 -33.64
C MET A 724 3.77 -1.40 -33.98
N ARG A 725 3.75 -1.77 -35.28
CA ARG A 725 3.79 -3.17 -35.74
C ARG A 725 5.05 -3.92 -35.31
N ASP A 726 6.14 -3.18 -35.17
CA ASP A 726 7.48 -3.60 -34.80
C ASP A 726 7.75 -3.54 -33.28
N LEU A 727 6.78 -3.09 -32.49
CA LEU A 727 6.88 -3.04 -31.03
C LEU A 727 6.65 -4.43 -30.41
N MET A 728 7.74 -5.20 -30.25
CA MET A 728 7.68 -6.53 -29.62
C MET A 728 7.66 -6.46 -28.09
N CYS A 729 8.43 -5.53 -27.51
CA CYS A 729 8.53 -5.28 -26.07
C CYS A 729 9.03 -3.84 -25.88
N ILE A 730 8.70 -3.21 -24.75
CA ILE A 730 9.16 -1.85 -24.42
C ILE A 730 10.36 -1.94 -23.48
N ASP A 731 11.47 -1.29 -23.86
CA ASP A 731 12.66 -1.22 -23.00
C ASP A 731 12.38 -0.41 -21.74
N GLN A 732 12.44 -1.06 -20.58
CA GLN A 732 12.07 -0.47 -19.29
C GLN A 732 13.03 0.64 -18.85
N ASP A 733 14.34 0.46 -19.06
CA ASP A 733 15.35 1.40 -18.60
C ASP A 733 15.32 2.67 -19.47
N LEU A 734 15.24 2.51 -20.80
CA LEU A 734 15.13 3.63 -21.74
C LEU A 734 13.77 4.35 -21.63
N LEU A 735 12.70 3.64 -21.24
CA LEU A 735 11.41 4.27 -20.97
C LEU A 735 11.52 5.29 -19.82
N ARG A 736 12.29 4.98 -18.78
CA ARG A 736 12.48 5.81 -17.58
C ARG A 736 13.57 6.87 -17.77
N GLN A 737 14.52 6.64 -18.67
CA GLN A 737 15.70 7.47 -18.82
C GLN A 737 15.39 8.94 -19.15
N GLY A 738 16.00 9.83 -18.37
CA GLY A 738 15.92 11.27 -18.56
C GLY A 738 14.55 11.90 -18.25
N ARG A 739 13.52 11.13 -17.84
CA ARG A 739 12.21 11.68 -17.45
C ARG A 739 12.32 12.68 -16.30
N ALA A 740 13.20 12.42 -15.34
CA ALA A 740 13.46 13.30 -14.20
C ALA A 740 14.05 14.67 -14.59
N ASN A 741 14.55 14.81 -15.82
CA ASN A 741 15.13 16.05 -16.34
C ASN A 741 14.13 16.84 -17.21
N LEU A 742 12.94 16.29 -17.48
CA LEU A 742 11.92 16.95 -18.29
C LEU A 742 11.04 17.86 -17.45
N CYS A 743 10.62 18.99 -18.02
CA CYS A 743 9.58 19.80 -17.40
C CYS A 743 8.22 19.08 -17.46
N PRO A 744 7.26 19.42 -16.59
CA PRO A 744 5.94 18.76 -16.56
C PRO A 744 5.20 18.79 -17.91
N LEU A 745 5.35 19.87 -18.68
CA LEU A 745 4.71 20.02 -20.00
C LEU A 745 5.33 19.07 -21.03
N ASP A 746 6.66 18.99 -21.10
CA ASP A 746 7.35 18.12 -22.06
C ASP A 746 7.15 16.64 -21.71
N LEU A 747 7.11 16.30 -20.42
CA LEU A 747 6.72 14.97 -19.98
C LEU A 747 5.28 14.65 -20.40
N ALA A 748 4.34 15.57 -20.23
CA ALA A 748 2.95 15.36 -20.66
C ALA A 748 2.83 15.14 -22.17
N ARG A 749 3.60 15.88 -22.98
CA ARG A 749 3.70 15.73 -24.44
C ARG A 749 4.31 14.38 -24.83
N GLN A 750 5.44 14.01 -24.22
CA GLN A 750 6.09 12.72 -24.46
C GLN A 750 5.15 11.56 -24.14
N VAL A 751 4.49 11.57 -22.97
CA VAL A 751 3.57 10.51 -22.57
C VAL A 751 2.32 10.49 -23.48
N ALA A 752 1.90 11.64 -24.05
CA ALA A 752 0.80 11.68 -25.03
C ALA A 752 1.19 10.95 -26.31
N LEU A 753 2.35 11.29 -26.85
CA LEU A 753 2.92 10.65 -28.03
C LEU A 753 3.11 9.14 -27.82
N GLN A 754 3.69 8.73 -26.68
CA GLN A 754 3.89 7.32 -26.30
C GLN A 754 2.58 6.56 -26.10
N SER A 755 1.48 7.23 -25.77
CA SER A 755 0.15 6.61 -25.69
C SER A 755 -0.52 6.39 -27.05
N GLY A 756 0.11 6.83 -28.13
CA GLY A 756 -0.42 6.71 -29.49
C GLY A 756 -1.51 7.72 -29.83
N SER A 757 -1.52 8.90 -29.19
CA SER A 757 -2.47 9.97 -29.51
C SER A 757 -2.30 10.49 -30.95
N PHE A 758 -3.38 10.96 -31.58
CA PHE A 758 -3.33 11.59 -32.90
C PHE A 758 -2.76 13.01 -32.80
N VAL A 759 -1.44 13.13 -32.98
CA VAL A 759 -0.70 14.41 -32.87
C VAL A 759 -0.68 15.21 -34.19
N PHE A 760 -0.83 14.53 -35.32
CA PHE A 760 -0.63 15.12 -36.65
C PHE A 760 -1.93 15.17 -37.48
N GLY A 761 -2.05 16.15 -38.38
CA GLY A 761 -3.27 16.42 -39.15
C GLY A 761 -3.72 15.23 -40.01
N HIS A 762 -2.80 14.50 -40.63
CA HIS A 762 -3.16 13.31 -41.42
C HIS A 762 -3.83 12.21 -40.57
N ALA A 763 -3.48 12.09 -39.30
CA ALA A 763 -4.15 11.15 -38.40
C ALA A 763 -5.50 11.70 -37.93
N GLN A 764 -5.59 13.02 -37.70
CA GLN A 764 -6.80 13.69 -37.21
C GLN A 764 -7.91 13.73 -38.28
N SER A 765 -7.58 14.00 -39.55
CA SER A 765 -8.52 14.00 -40.70
C SER A 765 -9.30 12.68 -40.90
N LYS A 766 -8.78 11.55 -40.41
CA LYS A 766 -9.50 10.27 -40.44
C LYS A 766 -10.67 10.21 -39.46
N PHE A 767 -10.71 11.10 -38.47
CA PHE A 767 -11.70 11.14 -37.40
C PHE A 767 -12.43 12.49 -37.32
N ASP A 768 -11.87 13.53 -37.93
CA ASP A 768 -12.44 14.87 -38.01
C ASP A 768 -12.58 15.27 -39.50
N PRO A 769 -13.80 15.25 -40.06
CA PRO A 769 -14.03 15.59 -41.47
C PRO A 769 -13.76 17.06 -41.79
N GLN A 770 -13.55 17.93 -40.80
CA GLN A 770 -13.17 19.33 -41.00
C GLN A 770 -11.68 19.50 -41.30
N GLN A 771 -10.86 18.46 -41.13
CA GLN A 771 -9.43 18.50 -41.43
C GLN A 771 -9.12 17.80 -42.75
N ASP A 772 -8.38 18.48 -43.63
CA ASP A 772 -7.88 17.92 -44.90
C ASP A 772 -6.70 16.95 -44.71
N GLY A 773 -6.05 17.01 -43.55
CA GLY A 773 -4.90 16.18 -43.20
C GLY A 773 -3.59 16.61 -43.87
N LEU A 774 -3.55 17.79 -44.47
CA LEU A 774 -2.39 18.32 -45.20
C LEU A 774 -1.64 19.34 -44.34
N CYS A 775 -0.35 19.50 -44.62
CA CYS A 775 0.45 20.54 -43.98
C CYS A 775 0.14 21.90 -44.61
N VAL A 776 -0.19 22.88 -43.77
CA VAL A 776 -0.56 24.25 -44.16
C VAL A 776 0.49 24.93 -45.05
N GLN A 777 1.79 24.62 -44.88
CA GLN A 777 2.85 25.29 -45.64
C GLN A 777 3.19 24.64 -46.98
N CYS A 778 3.13 23.31 -47.08
CA CYS A 778 3.64 22.57 -48.24
C CYS A 778 2.60 21.67 -48.92
N GLY A 779 1.38 21.57 -48.38
CA GLY A 779 0.27 20.85 -49.01
C GLY A 779 0.40 19.33 -49.09
N VAL A 780 1.42 18.73 -48.47
CA VAL A 780 1.57 17.27 -48.38
C VAL A 780 0.98 16.73 -47.09
N ALA A 781 0.72 15.43 -47.01
CA ALA A 781 0.15 14.79 -45.81
C ALA A 781 0.94 15.12 -44.53
N ASP A 782 0.29 15.71 -43.53
CA ASP A 782 0.90 16.06 -42.25
C ASP A 782 1.05 14.82 -41.37
N ASN A 783 2.16 14.11 -41.54
CA ASN A 783 2.55 12.96 -40.73
C ASN A 783 3.89 13.20 -40.02
N ALA A 784 4.25 12.28 -39.11
CA ALA A 784 5.47 12.41 -38.30
C ALA A 784 6.73 12.56 -39.16
N ARG A 785 6.94 11.68 -40.14
CA ARG A 785 8.10 11.72 -41.04
C ARG A 785 8.18 13.06 -41.77
N HIS A 786 7.06 13.51 -42.34
CA HIS A 786 7.01 14.80 -43.02
C HIS A 786 7.40 15.93 -42.06
N ARG A 787 6.72 16.05 -40.91
CA ARG A 787 6.90 17.16 -40.01
C ARG A 787 8.29 17.20 -39.38
N LEU A 788 8.81 16.04 -38.99
CA LEU A 788 10.10 15.92 -38.31
C LEU A 788 11.30 15.96 -39.27
N CYS A 789 11.20 15.36 -40.47
CA CYS A 789 12.38 15.16 -41.33
C CYS A 789 12.39 16.03 -42.59
N VAL A 790 11.23 16.45 -43.10
CA VAL A 790 11.13 17.03 -44.44
C VAL A 790 10.65 18.47 -44.42
N CYS A 791 9.65 18.79 -43.59
CA CYS A 791 8.90 20.04 -43.65
C CYS A 791 9.83 21.27 -43.65
N PRO A 792 9.72 22.17 -44.65
CA PRO A 792 10.53 23.38 -44.71
C PRO A 792 10.32 24.31 -43.51
N GLN A 793 9.11 24.32 -42.93
CA GLN A 793 8.75 25.13 -41.76
C GLN A 793 9.71 24.95 -40.58
N TYR A 794 10.09 23.69 -40.34
CA TYR A 794 10.84 23.27 -39.15
C TYR A 794 12.32 23.01 -39.47
N ALA A 795 12.82 23.51 -40.61
CA ALA A 795 14.20 23.25 -41.04
C ALA A 795 15.24 23.77 -40.03
N HIS A 796 14.97 24.91 -39.39
CA HIS A 796 15.86 25.50 -38.39
C HIS A 796 15.93 24.65 -37.11
N GLU A 797 14.77 24.24 -36.58
CA GLU A 797 14.66 23.38 -35.40
C GLU A 797 15.21 21.97 -35.65
N ARG A 798 15.10 21.47 -36.89
CA ARG A 798 15.64 20.16 -37.31
C ARG A 798 17.16 20.14 -37.39
N ARG A 799 17.82 21.25 -37.73
CA ARG A 799 19.27 21.31 -38.00
C ARG A 799 20.17 20.64 -36.92
N PRO A 800 19.96 20.83 -35.61
CA PRO A 800 20.77 20.15 -34.57
C PRO A 800 20.56 18.63 -34.50
N PHE A 801 19.46 18.14 -35.09
CA PHE A 801 19.02 16.76 -35.05
C PHE A 801 19.06 16.09 -36.45
N GLN A 802 19.71 16.71 -37.45
CA GLN A 802 19.70 16.19 -38.82
C GLN A 802 20.18 14.72 -38.89
N TRP A 803 21.22 14.38 -38.12
CA TRP A 803 21.77 13.01 -38.07
C TRP A 803 20.74 11.94 -37.69
N VAL A 804 19.74 12.25 -36.86
CA VAL A 804 18.69 11.27 -36.49
C VAL A 804 17.60 11.19 -37.55
N CYS A 805 17.39 12.29 -38.30
CA CYS A 805 16.49 12.30 -39.45
C CYS A 805 17.08 11.49 -40.61
N ASP A 806 18.39 11.57 -40.83
CA ASP A 806 19.10 10.80 -41.87
C ASP A 806 19.00 9.29 -41.61
N ARG A 807 18.93 8.88 -40.33
CA ARG A 807 18.73 7.49 -39.89
C ARG A 807 17.27 7.05 -39.80
N TRP A 808 16.30 7.90 -40.16
CA TRP A 808 14.88 7.63 -39.90
C TRP A 808 14.40 6.28 -40.44
N ASP A 809 14.84 5.90 -41.64
CA ASP A 809 14.45 4.66 -42.32
C ASP A 809 15.06 3.39 -41.70
N GLU A 810 16.14 3.53 -40.94
CA GLU A 810 16.81 2.42 -40.25
C GLU A 810 16.21 2.16 -38.86
N LEU A 811 15.47 3.12 -38.33
CA LEU A 811 14.96 3.11 -36.97
C LEU A 811 13.55 2.47 -36.89
N PRO A 812 13.21 1.83 -35.75
CA PRO A 812 11.88 1.31 -35.51
C PRO A 812 10.78 2.38 -35.65
N ASP A 813 9.67 2.04 -36.31
CA ASP A 813 8.48 2.89 -36.50
C ASP A 813 7.93 3.33 -35.13
N CYS A 814 7.87 2.41 -34.16
CA CYS A 814 7.41 2.71 -32.80
C CYS A 814 8.31 3.74 -32.07
N LEU A 815 9.60 3.80 -32.38
CA LEU A 815 10.53 4.77 -31.80
C LEU A 815 10.37 6.13 -32.47
N THR A 816 10.39 6.16 -33.80
CA THR A 816 10.31 7.40 -34.60
C THR A 816 8.97 8.10 -34.45
N HIS A 817 7.86 7.35 -34.40
CA HIS A 817 6.51 7.90 -34.31
C HIS A 817 5.99 8.05 -32.88
N HIS A 818 6.46 7.24 -31.92
CA HIS A 818 5.90 7.20 -30.57
C HIS A 818 6.90 7.39 -29.44
N LEU A 819 8.21 7.49 -29.70
CA LEU A 819 9.27 7.48 -28.67
C LEU A 819 9.20 6.24 -27.76
N LEU A 820 8.66 5.13 -28.27
CA LEU A 820 8.65 3.83 -27.62
C LEU A 820 9.86 3.06 -28.13
N VAL A 821 10.82 2.79 -27.25
CA VAL A 821 12.03 2.07 -27.63
C VAL A 821 11.78 0.56 -27.51
N PRO A 822 12.02 -0.23 -28.57
CA PRO A 822 11.99 -1.69 -28.47
C PRO A 822 13.02 -2.21 -27.46
N ALA A 823 12.68 -3.32 -26.79
CA ALA A 823 13.61 -3.99 -25.88
C ALA A 823 14.93 -4.37 -26.56
N ASN A 824 16.01 -4.32 -25.79
CA ASN A 824 17.33 -4.71 -26.23
C ASN A 824 17.38 -6.18 -26.74
N PRO A 825 17.74 -6.43 -28.02
CA PRO A 825 17.73 -7.77 -28.59
C PRO A 825 18.78 -8.70 -27.98
N HIS A 826 19.82 -8.17 -27.35
CA HIS A 826 20.88 -8.93 -26.68
C HIS A 826 20.54 -9.23 -25.20
N GLY A 827 19.53 -8.57 -24.64
CA GLY A 827 19.12 -8.70 -23.24
C GLY A 827 18.73 -10.11 -22.81
N PRO A 828 17.88 -10.84 -23.57
CA PRO A 828 17.44 -12.19 -23.18
C PRO A 828 18.60 -13.19 -23.05
N GLU A 829 19.54 -13.18 -24.00
CA GLU A 829 20.71 -14.07 -23.94
C GLU A 829 21.62 -13.70 -22.76
N LEU A 830 21.84 -12.41 -22.51
CA LEU A 830 22.65 -11.94 -21.38
C LEU A 830 22.05 -12.41 -20.04
N ARG A 831 20.74 -12.28 -19.87
CA ARG A 831 20.03 -12.76 -18.68
C ARG A 831 20.09 -14.28 -18.54
N ARG A 832 20.02 -15.04 -19.63
CA ARG A 832 20.20 -16.49 -19.61
C ARG A 832 21.58 -16.88 -19.09
N GLN A 833 22.64 -16.22 -19.56
CA GLN A 833 24.00 -16.47 -19.07
C GLN A 833 24.18 -16.08 -17.60
N LEU A 834 23.55 -14.99 -17.15
CA LEU A 834 23.53 -14.60 -15.73
C LEU A 834 22.77 -15.60 -14.84
N GLN A 835 21.68 -16.20 -15.33
CA GLN A 835 20.91 -17.20 -14.58
C GLN A 835 21.68 -18.52 -14.42
N VAL A 836 22.45 -18.94 -15.43
CA VAL A 836 23.25 -20.17 -15.40
C VAL A 836 24.59 -19.96 -14.68
N CYS A 837 24.98 -18.72 -14.37
CA CYS A 837 26.18 -18.40 -13.62
C CYS A 837 26.20 -19.13 -12.27
N GLN A 838 27.25 -19.92 -12.04
CA GLN A 838 27.40 -20.71 -10.82
C GLN A 838 27.60 -19.80 -9.60
N ASP A 839 26.99 -20.16 -8.46
CA ASP A 839 27.29 -19.52 -7.17
C ASP A 839 28.67 -19.95 -6.68
N GLN A 840 29.60 -18.99 -6.59
CA GLN A 840 30.97 -19.20 -6.14
C GLN A 840 31.19 -18.81 -4.66
N CYS A 841 30.15 -18.36 -3.93
CA CYS A 841 30.30 -17.86 -2.55
C CYS A 841 30.93 -18.89 -1.60
N PHE A 842 30.86 -20.18 -1.91
CA PHE A 842 31.40 -21.27 -1.10
C PHE A 842 32.57 -22.01 -1.77
N GLN A 843 33.21 -21.40 -2.77
CA GLN A 843 34.40 -21.93 -3.43
C GLN A 843 35.63 -21.13 -2.95
N TYR A 844 36.59 -21.82 -2.34
CA TYR A 844 37.77 -21.18 -1.74
C TYR A 844 39.05 -21.67 -2.40
N TYR A 845 39.95 -20.74 -2.71
CA TYR A 845 41.28 -21.02 -3.25
C TYR A 845 42.26 -21.47 -2.15
N SER A 846 42.01 -21.06 -0.90
CA SER A 846 42.86 -21.37 0.24
C SER A 846 42.09 -21.38 1.56
N TYR A 847 42.50 -22.27 2.46
CA TYR A 847 42.11 -22.28 3.87
C TYR A 847 43.30 -21.92 4.78
N GLY A 848 44.32 -21.28 4.21
CA GLY A 848 45.52 -20.87 4.95
C GLY A 848 45.16 -19.94 6.10
N CYS A 849 45.62 -20.29 7.30
CA CYS A 849 45.37 -19.53 8.53
C CYS A 849 46.67 -18.94 9.08
N ALA A 850 46.59 -17.76 9.67
CA ALA A 850 47.63 -17.26 10.56
C ALA A 850 47.57 -17.96 11.94
N PRO A 851 48.64 -17.92 12.76
CA PRO A 851 48.63 -18.49 14.11
C PRO A 851 47.62 -17.80 15.06
N ASP A 852 47.35 -16.52 14.81
CA ASP A 852 46.57 -15.65 15.69
C ASP A 852 45.14 -15.42 15.18
N THR A 853 44.56 -14.24 15.45
CA THR A 853 43.23 -13.86 14.93
C THR A 853 43.31 -13.66 13.42
N GLN A 854 42.36 -14.26 12.68
CA GLN A 854 42.27 -14.13 11.23
C GLN A 854 41.64 -12.79 10.89
N HIS A 855 42.28 -12.00 10.03
CA HIS A 855 41.77 -10.71 9.59
C HIS A 855 41.38 -10.81 8.11
N LEU A 856 40.08 -10.71 7.86
CA LEU A 856 39.47 -10.89 6.56
C LEU A 856 38.93 -9.55 6.06
N PHE A 857 39.17 -9.20 4.81
CA PHE A 857 38.61 -8.01 4.18
C PHE A 857 37.68 -8.43 3.05
N THR A 858 36.51 -7.80 2.99
CA THR A 858 35.45 -8.08 2.02
C THR A 858 35.06 -6.81 1.28
N ASP A 859 34.78 -6.93 -0.01
CA ASP A 859 34.31 -5.83 -0.85
C ASP A 859 33.44 -6.31 -2.03
N GLY A 860 32.63 -5.41 -2.58
CA GLY A 860 31.72 -5.63 -3.69
C GLY A 860 31.81 -4.56 -4.78
N SER A 861 32.17 -4.97 -6.00
CA SER A 861 32.20 -4.08 -7.17
C SER A 861 30.90 -4.16 -7.99
N CYS A 862 30.53 -3.06 -8.66
CA CYS A 862 29.42 -3.04 -9.61
C CYS A 862 29.67 -2.09 -10.79
N LEU A 863 29.80 -2.67 -11.99
CA LEU A 863 29.92 -1.97 -13.26
C LEU A 863 28.54 -1.57 -13.80
N HIS A 864 28.49 -0.44 -14.53
CA HIS A 864 27.29 0.08 -15.19
C HIS A 864 26.05 0.23 -14.30
N SER A 865 26.24 0.56 -13.01
CA SER A 865 25.17 0.70 -12.00
C SER A 865 24.06 1.70 -12.36
N ARG A 866 24.28 2.59 -13.33
CA ARG A 866 23.29 3.54 -13.85
C ARG A 866 22.21 2.90 -14.72
N VAL A 867 22.46 1.70 -15.27
CA VAL A 867 21.53 0.94 -16.12
C VAL A 867 21.27 -0.40 -15.44
N PRO A 868 20.25 -0.50 -14.56
CA PRO A 868 20.05 -1.69 -13.73
C PRO A 868 19.85 -3.00 -14.51
N GLY A 869 19.33 -2.96 -15.74
CA GLY A 869 19.19 -4.13 -16.61
C GLY A 869 20.49 -4.64 -17.23
N LEU A 870 21.56 -3.84 -17.21
CA LEU A 870 22.89 -4.15 -17.78
C LEU A 870 24.02 -4.06 -16.73
N ALA A 871 23.69 -3.83 -15.47
CA ALA A 871 24.68 -3.81 -14.39
C ALA A 871 25.32 -5.19 -14.20
N LEU A 872 26.60 -5.21 -13.86
CA LEU A 872 27.35 -6.43 -13.55
C LEU A 872 28.06 -6.25 -12.21
N ALA A 873 27.91 -7.20 -11.30
CA ALA A 873 28.48 -7.13 -9.96
C ALA A 873 29.42 -8.32 -9.69
N GLY A 874 30.44 -8.08 -8.89
CA GLY A 874 31.41 -9.09 -8.45
C GLY A 874 31.92 -8.77 -7.05
N TRP A 875 32.44 -9.77 -6.36
CA TRP A 875 32.76 -9.69 -4.94
C TRP A 875 34.11 -10.33 -4.65
N GLY A 876 34.77 -9.89 -3.58
CA GLY A 876 36.11 -10.34 -3.19
C GLY A 876 36.25 -10.58 -1.69
N LEU A 877 37.06 -11.59 -1.33
CA LEU A 877 37.44 -11.91 0.04
C LEU A 877 38.95 -12.18 0.10
N VAL A 878 39.63 -11.42 0.94
CA VAL A 878 41.09 -11.48 1.09
C VAL A 878 41.49 -11.62 2.57
N HIS A 879 42.62 -12.27 2.81
CA HIS A 879 43.17 -12.47 4.14
C HIS A 879 44.43 -11.63 4.33
N SER A 880 44.39 -10.66 5.26
CA SER A 880 45.47 -9.68 5.39
C SER A 880 46.76 -10.27 5.97
N SER A 881 46.70 -11.23 6.89
CA SER A 881 47.92 -11.77 7.51
C SER A 881 48.71 -12.73 6.61
N THR A 882 48.04 -13.39 5.66
CA THR A 882 48.67 -14.30 4.69
C THR A 882 48.89 -13.63 3.33
N GLY A 883 48.17 -12.52 3.07
CA GLY A 883 48.13 -11.84 1.78
C GLY A 883 47.45 -12.62 0.66
N LEU A 884 46.69 -13.67 1.01
CA LEU A 884 46.03 -14.53 0.04
C LEU A 884 44.61 -14.03 -0.27
N VAL A 885 44.21 -14.17 -1.53
CA VAL A 885 42.81 -14.15 -1.93
C VAL A 885 42.18 -15.47 -1.53
N LEU A 886 41.20 -15.44 -0.63
CA LEU A 886 40.54 -16.66 -0.15
C LEU A 886 39.45 -17.11 -1.11
N ALA A 887 38.64 -16.16 -1.61
CA ALA A 887 37.57 -16.40 -2.56
C ALA A 887 37.23 -15.10 -3.29
N CYS A 888 36.74 -15.21 -4.51
CA CYS A 888 36.14 -14.12 -5.26
C CYS A 888 35.28 -14.69 -6.38
N GLY A 889 34.36 -13.89 -6.92
CA GLY A 889 33.55 -14.32 -8.05
C GLY A 889 32.57 -13.27 -8.52
N PRO A 890 31.91 -13.49 -9.67
CA PRO A 890 30.76 -12.70 -10.06
C PRO A 890 29.58 -12.97 -9.13
N VAL A 891 28.70 -11.98 -8.97
CA VAL A 891 27.39 -12.20 -8.35
C VAL A 891 26.55 -13.07 -9.28
N CYS A 892 26.00 -14.17 -8.77
CA CYS A 892 25.16 -15.08 -9.55
C CYS A 892 23.71 -14.58 -9.66
N GLY A 893 23.02 -14.98 -10.74
CA GLY A 893 21.61 -14.65 -10.99
C GLY A 893 21.37 -13.26 -11.56
N LEU A 894 20.10 -12.90 -11.69
CA LEU A 894 19.67 -11.71 -12.45
C LEU A 894 19.77 -10.39 -11.67
N LEU A 895 19.82 -10.43 -10.33
CA LEU A 895 19.97 -9.24 -9.51
C LEU A 895 21.46 -8.89 -9.39
N GLN A 896 21.89 -7.89 -10.16
CA GLN A 896 23.26 -7.38 -10.15
C GLN A 896 23.27 -6.00 -9.47
N SER A 897 23.94 -5.86 -8.33
CA SER A 897 24.07 -4.58 -7.60
C SER A 897 25.22 -4.61 -6.60
N ALA A 898 25.80 -3.45 -6.30
CA ALA A 898 26.86 -3.34 -5.29
C ALA A 898 26.45 -3.88 -3.90
N PRO A 899 25.29 -3.52 -3.30
CA PRO A 899 24.91 -4.05 -1.99
C PRO A 899 24.79 -5.58 -1.95
N ARG A 900 24.40 -6.20 -3.08
CA ARG A 900 24.32 -7.65 -3.19
C ARG A 900 25.71 -8.29 -3.31
N ALA A 901 26.66 -7.64 -3.98
CA ALA A 901 28.05 -8.06 -4.03
C ALA A 901 28.70 -8.03 -2.64
N GLU A 902 28.48 -6.96 -1.87
CA GLU A 902 28.95 -6.86 -0.47
C GLU A 902 28.45 -8.04 0.37
N LEU A 903 27.16 -8.36 0.24
CA LEU A 903 26.56 -9.46 0.99
C LEU A 903 27.04 -10.84 0.52
N CYS A 904 27.38 -11.01 -0.76
CA CYS A 904 28.03 -12.23 -1.26
C CYS A 904 29.43 -12.40 -0.66
N ALA A 905 30.23 -11.32 -0.60
CA ALA A 905 31.54 -11.35 0.06
C ALA A 905 31.40 -11.67 1.56
N MET A 906 30.48 -11.01 2.25
CA MET A 906 30.20 -11.25 3.67
C MET A 906 29.74 -12.70 3.92
N LEU A 907 28.83 -13.23 3.09
CA LEU A 907 28.38 -14.62 3.18
C LEU A 907 29.53 -15.60 3.00
N SER A 908 30.42 -15.35 2.03
CA SER A 908 31.63 -16.15 1.82
C SER A 908 32.56 -16.10 3.02
N ALA A 909 32.80 -14.92 3.58
CA ALA A 909 33.65 -14.72 4.76
C ALA A 909 33.11 -15.46 5.99
N VAL A 910 31.82 -15.30 6.31
CA VAL A 910 31.16 -15.98 7.43
C VAL A 910 31.24 -17.49 7.28
N ARG A 911 30.97 -18.00 6.06
CA ARG A 911 31.07 -19.43 5.78
C ARG A 911 32.50 -19.94 5.92
N TRP A 912 33.50 -19.20 5.45
CA TRP A 912 34.90 -19.58 5.60
C TRP A 912 35.28 -19.72 7.07
N VAL A 913 34.87 -18.75 7.91
CA VAL A 913 35.09 -18.80 9.36
C VAL A 913 34.39 -20.00 9.98
N ALA A 914 33.17 -20.33 9.54
CA ALA A 914 32.44 -21.51 9.99
C ALA A 914 33.10 -22.84 9.61
N VAL A 915 33.87 -22.87 8.52
CA VAL A 915 34.63 -24.07 8.12
C VAL A 915 35.95 -24.15 8.89
N VAL A 916 36.65 -23.03 9.04
CA VAL A 916 37.99 -22.98 9.64
C VAL A 916 37.96 -23.04 11.18
N GLN A 917 36.87 -22.60 11.81
CA GLN A 917 36.66 -22.67 13.26
C GLN A 917 37.80 -21.97 14.05
N ARG A 918 38.18 -20.77 13.62
CA ARG A 918 39.19 -19.91 14.28
C ARG A 918 38.61 -18.52 14.53
N ASN A 919 39.19 -17.82 15.52
CA ASN A 919 38.83 -16.43 15.81
C ASN A 919 39.11 -15.55 14.60
N ALA A 920 38.10 -14.82 14.14
CA ALA A 920 38.20 -13.98 12.96
C ALA A 920 37.58 -12.58 13.17
N VAL A 921 38.16 -11.60 12.48
CA VAL A 921 37.63 -10.24 12.33
C VAL A 921 37.42 -9.99 10.85
N ILE A 922 36.18 -9.75 10.44
CA ILE A 922 35.83 -9.32 9.08
C ILE A 922 35.77 -7.79 9.05
N TRP A 923 36.45 -7.20 8.08
CA TRP A 923 36.47 -5.77 7.78
C TRP A 923 35.73 -5.50 6.47
N SER A 924 34.82 -4.53 6.49
CA SER A 924 34.06 -4.07 5.32
C SER A 924 33.81 -2.57 5.43
N ASP A 925 33.83 -1.87 4.31
CA ASP A 925 33.47 -0.45 4.24
C ASP A 925 31.96 -0.20 4.03
N ALA A 926 31.20 -1.27 3.78
CA ALA A 926 29.75 -1.23 3.72
C ALA A 926 29.12 -1.15 5.12
N LEU A 927 29.09 0.06 5.70
CA LEU A 927 28.60 0.30 7.07
C LEU A 927 27.22 -0.33 7.35
N HIS A 928 26.29 -0.27 6.39
CA HIS A 928 24.97 -0.89 6.55
C HIS A 928 25.04 -2.42 6.73
N VAL A 929 25.97 -3.09 6.04
CA VAL A 929 26.19 -4.53 6.19
C VAL A 929 26.82 -4.83 7.55
N VAL A 930 27.81 -4.04 7.96
CA VAL A 930 28.47 -4.18 9.27
C VAL A 930 27.47 -4.00 10.43
N ASP A 931 26.68 -2.92 10.42
CA ASP A 931 25.67 -2.64 11.45
C ASP A 931 24.64 -3.77 11.56
N THR A 932 24.23 -4.34 10.42
CA THR A 932 23.25 -5.44 10.38
C THR A 932 23.87 -6.75 10.85
N MET A 933 25.11 -7.04 10.48
CA MET A 933 25.86 -8.20 10.99
C MET A 933 26.06 -8.14 12.50
N GLN A 934 26.39 -6.96 13.05
CA GLN A 934 26.54 -6.77 14.49
C GLN A 934 25.23 -6.93 15.26
N GLN A 935 24.08 -6.59 14.66
CA GLN A 935 22.76 -6.93 15.22
C GLN A 935 22.55 -8.45 15.24
N LEU A 936 22.81 -9.10 14.11
CA LEU A 936 22.66 -10.56 13.97
C LEU A 936 23.54 -11.33 14.97
N LEU A 937 24.81 -10.94 15.13
CA LEU A 937 25.76 -11.58 16.07
C LEU A 937 25.38 -11.37 17.56
N ARG A 938 24.62 -10.31 17.87
CA ARG A 938 24.08 -10.10 19.23
C ARG A 938 22.84 -10.94 19.53
N GLY A 939 22.35 -11.70 18.55
CA GLY A 939 21.10 -12.45 18.65
C GLY A 939 19.85 -11.59 18.48
N ASP A 940 19.98 -10.36 17.95
CA ASP A 940 18.83 -9.52 17.65
C ASP A 940 18.03 -10.16 16.50
N VAL A 941 16.70 -10.25 16.67
CA VAL A 941 15.82 -10.67 15.57
C VAL A 941 15.85 -9.59 14.50
N LEU A 942 16.32 -9.92 13.30
CA LEU A 942 16.24 -9.04 12.14
C LEU A 942 14.77 -8.78 11.81
N THR A 943 14.25 -7.64 12.25
CA THR A 943 12.84 -7.27 12.09
C THR A 943 12.65 -6.34 10.88
N GLY A 944 11.85 -6.77 9.90
CA GLY A 944 11.48 -5.96 8.74
C GLY A 944 11.82 -6.61 7.40
N SER A 945 11.35 -6.01 6.30
CA SER A 945 11.71 -6.41 4.94
C SER A 945 13.10 -5.84 4.61
N LEU A 946 14.17 -6.51 5.06
CA LEU A 946 15.52 -6.14 4.69
C LEU A 946 15.73 -6.26 3.17
N GLU A 947 16.46 -5.32 2.58
CA GLU A 947 16.92 -5.48 1.20
C GLU A 947 17.85 -6.69 1.11
N ASN A 948 17.74 -7.48 0.04
CA ASN A 948 18.45 -8.75 -0.13
C ASN A 948 18.24 -9.74 1.05
N SER A 949 17.01 -9.81 1.58
CA SER A 949 16.66 -10.73 2.67
C SER A 949 17.05 -12.19 2.38
N ASP A 950 17.05 -12.60 1.11
CA ASP A 950 17.48 -13.93 0.67
C ASP A 950 18.95 -14.23 1.00
N LEU A 951 19.84 -13.22 0.94
CA LEU A 951 21.23 -13.38 1.37
C LEU A 951 21.37 -13.30 2.88
N TRP A 952 20.61 -12.41 3.54
CA TRP A 952 20.61 -12.31 5.00
C TRP A 952 20.13 -13.60 5.69
N GLU A 953 19.12 -14.27 5.13
CA GLU A 953 18.66 -15.59 5.61
C GLU A 953 19.79 -16.63 5.54
N ARG A 954 20.51 -16.69 4.41
CA ARG A 954 21.68 -17.58 4.25
C ARG A 954 22.81 -17.22 5.22
N ILE A 955 23.09 -15.94 5.42
CA ILE A 955 24.10 -15.47 6.38
C ILE A 955 23.69 -15.89 7.80
N ALA A 956 22.44 -15.71 8.18
CA ALA A 956 21.93 -16.11 9.49
C ALA A 956 22.04 -17.63 9.72
N GLU A 957 21.75 -18.45 8.71
CA GLU A 957 21.94 -19.91 8.76
C GLU A 957 23.41 -20.31 8.99
N GLU A 958 24.36 -19.54 8.45
CA GLU A 958 25.80 -19.78 8.63
C GLU A 958 26.30 -19.25 9.97
N VAL A 959 25.83 -18.07 10.41
CA VAL A 959 26.12 -17.53 11.74
C VAL A 959 25.61 -18.46 12.84
N ALA A 960 24.46 -19.10 12.67
CA ALA A 960 23.92 -20.07 13.62
C ALA A 960 24.82 -21.32 13.82
N ARG A 961 25.80 -21.56 12.94
CA ARG A 961 26.77 -22.65 13.05
C ARG A 961 28.05 -22.22 13.78
N LEU A 962 28.21 -20.93 14.09
CA LEU A 962 29.37 -20.37 14.77
C LEU A 962 29.17 -20.32 16.28
N ASP A 963 30.27 -20.41 17.03
CA ASP A 963 30.28 -19.91 18.41
C ASP A 963 30.24 -18.38 18.35
N SER A 964 29.29 -17.75 19.05
CA SER A 964 29.11 -16.29 19.10
C SER A 964 30.38 -15.49 19.47
N THR A 965 31.37 -16.14 20.08
CA THR A 965 32.64 -15.51 20.49
C THR A 965 33.73 -15.53 19.40
N CYS A 966 33.56 -16.34 18.35
CA CYS A 966 34.61 -16.58 17.36
C CYS A 966 34.67 -15.55 16.21
N LEU A 967 33.66 -14.69 16.07
CA LEU A 967 33.55 -13.76 14.95
C LEU A 967 33.25 -12.33 15.40
N ARG A 968 34.03 -11.38 14.88
CA ARG A 968 33.74 -9.94 14.96
C ARG A 968 33.65 -9.35 13.56
N VAL A 969 32.77 -8.37 13.38
CA VAL A 969 32.64 -7.62 12.12
C VAL A 969 32.83 -6.14 12.42
N LEU A 970 33.76 -5.49 11.72
CA LEU A 970 34.16 -4.10 11.94
C LEU A 970 34.08 -3.29 10.66
N HIS A 971 33.73 -2.02 10.79
CA HIS A 971 33.71 -1.08 9.67
C HIS A 971 35.12 -0.53 9.42
N THR A 972 35.50 -0.43 8.16
CA THR A 972 36.69 0.31 7.72
C THR A 972 36.28 1.47 6.81
N PRO A 973 36.90 2.66 6.89
CA PRO A 973 36.56 3.75 5.97
C PRO A 973 36.89 3.42 4.51
N SER A 974 35.99 3.76 3.59
CA SER A 974 36.18 3.61 2.14
C SER A 974 37.21 4.62 1.60
N HIS A 975 38.01 4.23 0.61
CA HIS A 975 38.89 5.11 -0.18
C HIS A 975 39.85 5.99 0.66
N LEU A 976 40.48 5.41 1.69
CA LEU A 976 41.55 6.07 2.42
C LEU A 976 42.74 6.31 1.50
N ASP A 977 43.21 7.57 1.41
CA ASP A 977 44.44 7.91 0.69
C ASP A 977 45.65 7.44 1.51
N PRO A 978 46.48 6.51 1.01
CA PRO A 978 47.66 6.03 1.73
C PRO A 978 48.64 7.16 2.12
N VAL A 979 48.64 8.28 1.39
CA VAL A 979 49.51 9.43 1.65
C VAL A 979 49.00 10.31 2.79
N LEU A 980 47.70 10.21 3.13
CA LEU A 980 47.04 11.00 4.18
C LEU A 980 46.73 10.17 5.43
N CYS A 981 47.22 8.93 5.52
CA CYS A 981 47.07 8.10 6.70
C CYS A 981 47.98 8.60 7.82
N ASP A 982 47.42 8.86 9.00
CA ASP A 982 48.16 9.43 10.14
C ASP A 982 48.70 8.33 11.09
N SER A 983 48.38 7.06 10.83
CA SER A 983 48.81 5.93 11.66
C SER A 983 49.05 4.63 10.88
N PRO A 984 49.93 3.73 11.38
CA PRO A 984 50.17 2.41 10.76
C PRO A 984 48.91 1.53 10.67
N MET A 985 47.92 1.75 11.54
CA MET A 985 46.64 1.04 11.50
C MET A 985 45.78 1.52 10.33
N GLU A 986 45.74 2.83 10.07
CA GLU A 986 45.04 3.40 8.92
C GLU A 986 45.69 2.99 7.60
N GLU A 987 47.02 2.97 7.53
CA GLU A 987 47.75 2.45 6.36
C GLU A 987 47.42 0.98 6.09
N TRP A 988 47.33 0.16 7.14
CA TRP A 988 46.98 -1.25 7.03
C TRP A 988 45.53 -1.44 6.55
N LEU A 989 44.58 -0.68 7.11
CA LEU A 989 43.18 -0.70 6.68
C LEU A 989 43.04 -0.25 5.22
N ALA A 990 43.69 0.85 4.83
CA ALA A 990 43.68 1.38 3.47
C ALA A 990 44.21 0.33 2.48
N LYS A 991 45.38 -0.26 2.77
CA LYS A 991 46.02 -1.27 1.91
C LYS A 991 45.13 -2.49 1.68
N TRP A 992 44.55 -3.06 2.73
CA TRP A 992 43.81 -4.32 2.60
C TRP A 992 42.38 -4.13 2.11
N ASN A 993 41.77 -2.97 2.37
CA ASN A 993 40.51 -2.60 1.73
C ASN A 993 40.70 -2.41 0.22
N ASP A 994 41.74 -1.67 -0.20
CA ASP A 994 42.09 -1.50 -1.62
C ASP A 994 42.42 -2.83 -2.32
N HIS A 995 43.04 -3.77 -1.59
CA HIS A 995 43.25 -5.12 -2.09
C HIS A 995 41.94 -5.90 -2.29
N ALA A 996 40.98 -5.78 -1.37
CA ALA A 996 39.66 -6.39 -1.50
C ALA A 996 38.87 -5.78 -2.69
N ASP A 997 38.91 -4.45 -2.86
CA ASP A 997 38.30 -3.75 -4.01
C ASP A 997 38.89 -4.24 -5.32
N THR A 998 40.22 -4.26 -5.42
CA THR A 998 40.94 -4.74 -6.61
C THR A 998 40.53 -6.18 -6.97
N VAL A 999 40.40 -7.05 -5.96
CA VAL A 999 39.95 -8.44 -6.16
C VAL A 999 38.49 -8.49 -6.62
N ALA A 1000 37.60 -7.69 -6.04
CA ALA A 1000 36.19 -7.63 -6.43
C ALA A 1000 36.01 -7.09 -7.86
N VAL A 1001 36.79 -6.08 -8.27
CA VAL A 1001 36.81 -5.54 -9.64
C VAL A 1001 37.39 -6.55 -10.62
N SER A 1002 38.50 -7.20 -10.26
CA SER A 1002 39.13 -8.25 -11.06
C SER A 1002 38.16 -9.42 -11.30
N ALA A 1003 37.48 -9.89 -10.25
CA ALA A 1003 36.49 -10.96 -10.36
C ALA A 1003 35.30 -10.57 -11.26
N ASN A 1004 34.89 -9.31 -11.23
CA ASN A 1004 33.78 -8.82 -12.05
C ASN A 1004 34.15 -8.66 -13.54
N THR A 1005 35.40 -8.28 -13.82
CA THR A 1005 35.93 -8.10 -15.19
C THR A 1005 36.40 -9.42 -15.80
N ASN A 1006 36.81 -10.40 -14.99
CA ASN A 1006 37.27 -11.72 -15.42
C ASN A 1006 36.11 -12.67 -15.74
N ARG A 1007 35.23 -12.26 -16.66
CA ARG A 1007 34.12 -13.07 -17.19
C ARG A 1007 34.54 -13.75 -18.50
N PRO A 1008 33.88 -14.87 -18.90
CA PRO A 1008 34.16 -15.51 -20.18
C PRO A 1008 34.06 -14.51 -21.34
N GLN A 1009 34.98 -14.58 -22.31
CA GLN A 1009 35.05 -13.63 -23.41
C GLN A 1009 33.72 -13.48 -24.17
N ALA A 1010 33.04 -14.60 -24.46
CA ALA A 1010 31.74 -14.58 -25.12
C ALA A 1010 30.66 -13.80 -24.34
N PHE A 1011 30.71 -13.82 -23.00
CA PHE A 1011 29.81 -13.02 -22.16
C PHE A 1011 30.15 -11.53 -22.28
N VAL A 1012 31.44 -11.18 -22.25
CA VAL A 1012 31.91 -9.79 -22.36
C VAL A 1012 31.52 -9.19 -23.71
N GLU A 1013 31.71 -9.92 -24.80
CA GLU A 1013 31.32 -9.49 -26.15
C GLU A 1013 29.80 -9.33 -26.30
N LEU A 1014 29.01 -10.20 -25.66
CA LEU A 1014 27.55 -10.07 -25.63
C LEU A 1014 27.10 -8.84 -24.83
N HIS A 1015 27.68 -8.63 -23.65
CA HIS A 1015 27.39 -7.49 -22.80
C HIS A 1015 27.77 -6.16 -23.49
N ALA A 1016 28.93 -6.11 -24.15
CA ALA A 1016 29.36 -4.96 -24.95
C ALA A 1016 28.34 -4.60 -26.03
N ARG A 1017 27.88 -5.59 -26.82
CA ARG A 1017 26.82 -5.37 -27.82
C ARG A 1017 25.50 -4.88 -27.21
N ALA A 1018 25.13 -5.40 -26.04
CA ALA A 1018 23.94 -4.95 -25.32
C ALA A 1018 24.09 -3.47 -24.86
N MET A 1019 25.25 -3.10 -24.34
CA MET A 1019 25.57 -1.73 -23.94
C MET A 1019 25.59 -0.77 -25.14
N GLU A 1020 26.27 -1.13 -26.23
CA GLU A 1020 26.32 -0.35 -27.47
C GLU A 1020 24.92 -0.07 -28.02
N TYR A 1021 24.07 -1.10 -28.08
CA TYR A 1021 22.67 -0.94 -28.49
C TYR A 1021 21.90 0.02 -27.55
N HIS A 1022 22.06 -0.13 -26.23
CA HIS A 1022 21.40 0.73 -25.26
C HIS A 1022 21.83 2.19 -25.41
N GLU A 1023 23.13 2.45 -25.56
CA GLU A 1023 23.67 3.79 -25.72
C GLU A 1023 23.26 4.45 -27.04
N ASP A 1024 23.25 3.70 -28.15
CA ASP A 1024 22.77 4.21 -29.43
C ASP A 1024 21.27 4.55 -29.37
N MET A 1025 20.44 3.65 -28.84
CA MET A 1025 19.01 3.88 -28.70
C MET A 1025 18.69 5.02 -27.72
N ALA A 1026 19.43 5.15 -26.62
CA ALA A 1026 19.30 6.28 -25.69
C ALA A 1026 19.57 7.62 -26.39
N ARG A 1027 20.66 7.68 -27.19
CA ARG A 1027 21.01 8.87 -27.98
C ARG A 1027 19.93 9.21 -29.00
N VAL A 1028 19.46 8.22 -29.75
CA VAL A 1028 18.39 8.38 -30.75
C VAL A 1028 17.11 8.89 -30.08
N GLN A 1029 16.66 8.24 -29.01
CA GLN A 1029 15.46 8.63 -28.28
C GLN A 1029 15.58 10.05 -27.72
N GLN A 1030 16.74 10.42 -27.17
CA GLN A 1030 16.98 11.77 -26.66
C GLN A 1030 16.92 12.82 -27.78
N ALA A 1031 17.50 12.54 -28.95
CA ALA A 1031 17.46 13.43 -30.11
C ALA A 1031 16.05 13.59 -30.67
N LEU A 1032 15.33 12.49 -30.90
CA LEU A 1032 13.93 12.52 -31.35
C LEU A 1032 13.05 13.27 -30.35
N ARG A 1033 13.17 13.00 -29.05
CA ARG A 1033 12.46 13.73 -28.01
C ARG A 1033 12.75 15.24 -28.07
N GLY A 1034 14.03 15.62 -28.22
CA GLY A 1034 14.44 17.01 -28.38
C GLY A 1034 13.78 17.68 -29.59
N LEU A 1035 13.76 16.98 -30.73
CA LEU A 1035 13.12 17.44 -31.96
C LEU A 1035 11.61 17.62 -31.78
N TYR A 1036 10.90 16.63 -31.25
CA TYR A 1036 9.47 16.73 -30.95
C TYR A 1036 9.15 17.94 -30.05
N CYS A 1037 9.95 18.17 -29.00
CA CYS A 1037 9.75 19.29 -28.10
C CYS A 1037 10.01 20.64 -28.78
N ALA A 1038 11.04 20.72 -29.63
CA ALA A 1038 11.37 21.94 -30.40
C ALA A 1038 10.23 22.31 -31.37
N LEU A 1039 9.72 21.33 -32.13
CA LEU A 1039 8.59 21.52 -33.04
C LEU A 1039 7.32 21.97 -32.29
N ALA A 1040 7.03 21.34 -31.15
CA ALA A 1040 5.88 21.71 -30.32
C ALA A 1040 6.02 23.13 -29.74
N ALA A 1041 7.22 23.54 -29.38
CA ALA A 1041 7.48 24.90 -28.90
C ALA A 1041 7.32 25.94 -30.02
N ARG A 1042 7.81 25.64 -31.24
CA ARG A 1042 7.66 26.50 -32.41
C ARG A 1042 6.18 26.71 -32.78
N THR A 1043 5.43 25.61 -32.89
CA THR A 1043 4.00 25.63 -33.22
C THR A 1043 3.21 26.46 -32.19
N ALA A 1044 3.45 26.24 -30.89
CA ALA A 1044 2.79 27.01 -29.83
C ALA A 1044 3.18 28.50 -29.78
N SER A 1045 4.31 28.88 -30.36
CA SER A 1045 4.69 30.30 -30.52
C SER A 1045 3.99 30.94 -31.70
N GLU A 1046 3.77 30.20 -32.78
CA GLU A 1046 3.02 30.66 -33.96
C GLU A 1046 1.54 30.82 -33.63
N ASP A 1047 0.93 29.85 -32.94
CA ASP A 1047 -0.46 29.96 -32.48
C ASP A 1047 -0.68 31.17 -31.56
N ARG A 1048 0.29 31.47 -30.69
CA ARG A 1048 0.24 32.64 -29.82
C ARG A 1048 0.37 33.96 -30.59
N ARG A 1049 1.22 34.00 -31.62
CA ARG A 1049 1.33 35.18 -32.50
C ARG A 1049 0.07 35.37 -33.34
N ALA A 1050 -0.49 34.30 -33.90
CA ALA A 1050 -1.72 34.36 -34.67
C ALA A 1050 -2.92 34.82 -33.81
N ARG A 1051 -3.02 34.35 -32.56
CA ARG A 1051 -4.04 34.83 -31.62
C ARG A 1051 -3.84 36.29 -31.23
N ALA A 1052 -2.61 36.72 -30.97
CA ALA A 1052 -2.33 38.12 -30.66
C ALA A 1052 -2.70 39.04 -31.83
N VAL A 1053 -2.37 38.65 -33.07
CA VAL A 1053 -2.76 39.40 -34.28
C VAL A 1053 -4.28 39.40 -34.46
N HIS A 1054 -4.95 38.28 -34.21
CA HIS A 1054 -6.42 38.23 -34.33
C HIS A 1054 -7.13 39.03 -33.22
N GLU A 1055 -6.58 39.07 -32.01
CA GLU A 1055 -7.07 39.93 -30.91
C GLU A 1055 -6.84 41.42 -31.24
N GLU A 1056 -5.69 41.77 -31.83
CA GLU A 1056 -5.43 43.13 -32.35
C GLU A 1056 -6.37 43.49 -33.52
N GLU A 1057 -6.60 42.59 -34.48
CA GLU A 1057 -7.54 42.81 -35.59
C GLU A 1057 -9.00 42.91 -35.12
N CYS A 1058 -9.40 42.13 -34.11
CA CYS A 1058 -10.72 42.26 -33.49
C CYS A 1058 -10.87 43.58 -32.72
N GLN A 1059 -9.80 44.04 -32.04
CA GLN A 1059 -9.79 45.35 -31.38
C GLN A 1059 -9.85 46.50 -32.40
N ASP A 1060 -9.08 46.43 -33.49
CA ASP A 1060 -9.10 47.41 -34.58
C ASP A 1060 -10.46 47.42 -35.33
N MET A 1061 -11.15 46.28 -35.44
CA MET A 1061 -12.51 46.22 -35.98
C MET A 1061 -13.54 46.81 -35.01
N MET A 1062 -13.41 46.57 -33.70
CA MET A 1062 -14.27 47.18 -32.69
C MET A 1062 -14.09 48.70 -32.60
N GLU A 1063 -12.88 49.23 -32.85
CA GLU A 1063 -12.62 50.67 -32.93
C GLU A 1063 -13.12 51.33 -34.24
N ARG A 1064 -13.40 50.56 -35.29
CA ARG A 1064 -13.89 51.08 -36.59
C ARG A 1064 -15.42 51.06 -36.74
N ASP A 1065 -16.13 50.33 -35.89
CA ASP A 1065 -17.60 50.25 -35.85
C ASP A 1065 -18.21 51.11 -34.71
N GLU A 1066 -17.55 52.20 -34.30
CA GLU A 1066 -18.21 53.27 -33.53
C GLU A 1066 -19.19 54.04 -34.43
N LEU A 1067 -20.41 53.50 -34.56
CA LEU A 1067 -21.59 54.29 -34.91
C LEU A 1067 -21.75 55.42 -33.88
N PRO A 1068 -22.07 56.66 -34.30
CA PRO A 1068 -22.19 57.78 -33.38
C PRO A 1068 -23.34 57.53 -32.40
N VAL A 1069 -22.99 57.53 -31.10
CA VAL A 1069 -23.92 57.42 -29.99
C VAL A 1069 -24.68 58.74 -29.87
N ASP A 1070 -25.75 58.87 -30.64
CA ASP A 1070 -26.89 59.71 -30.30
C ASP A 1070 -28.15 58.93 -30.68
N GLU A 1071 -29.04 58.76 -29.71
CA GLU A 1071 -30.32 58.05 -29.76
C GLU A 1071 -30.31 56.54 -29.47
N LEU A 1072 -30.29 56.16 -28.19
CA LEU A 1072 -31.10 55.04 -27.68
C LEU A 1072 -31.51 55.28 -26.21
N PRO A 1073 -32.76 54.96 -25.80
CA PRO A 1073 -33.36 55.42 -24.55
C PRO A 1073 -32.93 54.62 -23.32
N ALA A 1074 -33.02 55.25 -22.15
CA ALA A 1074 -32.75 54.66 -20.85
C ALA A 1074 -33.60 53.40 -20.57
N GLY A 1075 -32.92 52.26 -20.36
CA GLY A 1075 -33.51 51.09 -19.72
C GLY A 1075 -33.10 49.74 -20.31
N MET A 1076 -31.88 49.26 -20.05
CA MET A 1076 -31.55 47.82 -20.07
C MET A 1076 -30.26 47.55 -19.27
N SER A 1077 -30.28 46.52 -18.41
CA SER A 1077 -29.19 46.19 -17.48
C SER A 1077 -28.11 45.31 -18.12
N LEU A 1078 -26.85 45.59 -17.78
CA LEU A 1078 -25.59 44.96 -18.22
C LEU A 1078 -25.36 43.49 -17.78
N ILE A 1079 -26.41 42.71 -17.53
CA ILE A 1079 -26.32 41.34 -16.96
C ILE A 1079 -26.48 40.22 -18.01
N GLU A 1080 -26.81 40.52 -19.27
CA GLU A 1080 -27.08 39.47 -20.29
C GLU A 1080 -26.01 39.33 -21.41
N ALA A 1081 -24.82 39.92 -21.27
CA ALA A 1081 -23.85 40.00 -22.38
C ALA A 1081 -22.47 39.33 -22.17
N LEU A 1082 -22.38 38.24 -21.39
CA LEU A 1082 -21.15 37.42 -21.35
C LEU A 1082 -21.45 35.93 -21.57
N PRO A 1083 -21.00 35.33 -22.69
CA PRO A 1083 -21.16 33.91 -22.94
C PRO A 1083 -20.15 33.05 -22.17
N ILE A 1084 -20.61 31.83 -21.91
CA ILE A 1084 -20.00 30.65 -21.25
C ILE A 1084 -18.62 30.28 -21.79
#